data_AF-A0A7L1H4B2-F1
#
_entry.id   AF-A0A7L1H4B2-F1
#
_cell.length_a   1.000
_cell.length_b   1.000
_cell.length_c   1.000
_cell.angle_alpha   90.00
_cell.angle_beta   90.00
_cell.angle_gamma   90.00
#
_symmetry.space_group_name_H-M   'P 1'
#
loop_
_entity.id
_entity.type
_entity.pdbx_description
1 polymer ?
#
loop_
_entity_poly.entity_id
_entity_poly.type
_entity_poly.pdbx_seq_one_letter_code
_entity_poly.pdbx_strand_id
1 'polypeptide(L)'
;MPSLHWDRILVGITCCAVTVTLWALCIWQLVLKFETDTTKPGTPPCFCLNGGVCQDGACVCPEEWVGSLCEIVNFCEVSTYTVNISESVIKNLTFERIIVGKYGNSKEKCDPDTVNGNTSIAIRMCFREGRIPTLEPPKILNCNENLDSLASQIETVDSSNISAIANNTQILTSMPDQLTTENISAAANIAVQILKKPNISENSQASVAVMATVSQLLDANETAFNHNNLINVTTSLTKTMEEFSFTSNISQPNVAIQSAPLKLKSSTILFSAQRDTALGYYQSTKLEIKENVSELIGDLSTEVQILFNIMNTSNGRVGFVLYQNDKLFQSRIYCSHNSFSKQIVSGNIHNRNLSSVEIAFSPKYNTSELQLRDHACVFWDYTVNDWSTAGCAKGRDQFLKCRCNHTTNFAVLMAFQIKYKYAKPLEYISYIGVGLSMAGLVITILFQILTRKTRRSSVTWMLVSLCLSMLIFNIIFVSGIENQNARNHSSNTTSYYQQYGTASNTLLTSDVVDPPADSWCTAVAVLLHYFLLATFMWTALNSAQLYLLLLRAMKPLPGHFLLTMSITGWGIPAVVVAITLGTTYREGKALNYRQEEFCWLAALDQNQNFSMQKPMLWSFLLPVALILLFNIIVFIKVTISVIWKKNENLTRNKKDSFMKKMIGTISIAVVLGITWTIGYLMLINHEGTNLVFSYLFCILNATQGLQICILYTFRSGVFKKKVSEVFSIFSVSGVPLYLHSNAYHVSKSQPAKYSQETFRSTQTSSDNISLSTFPNSS
;
A
#
# COMPACT_ATOMS: atom_id res chain seq x y z
N MET A 1 -34.31 -12.15 -59.04
CA MET A 1 -34.51 -12.05 -57.58
C MET A 1 -33.18 -11.69 -56.93
N PRO A 2 -33.15 -10.69 -56.01
CA PRO A 2 -31.96 -10.29 -55.26
C PRO A 2 -31.95 -11.00 -53.88
N SER A 3 -31.00 -11.90 -53.61
CA SER A 3 -30.96 -12.58 -52.30
C SER A 3 -29.57 -13.05 -51.84
N LEU A 4 -28.49 -12.33 -52.16
CA LEU A 4 -27.13 -12.68 -51.68
C LEU A 4 -26.35 -11.50 -51.05
N HIS A 5 -27.06 -10.44 -50.63
CA HIS A 5 -26.48 -9.30 -49.89
C HIS A 5 -26.81 -9.35 -48.38
N TRP A 6 -27.74 -10.21 -47.97
CA TRP A 6 -28.19 -10.29 -46.59
C TRP A 6 -27.26 -11.12 -45.70
N ASP A 7 -26.61 -12.18 -46.18
CA ASP A 7 -25.80 -13.05 -45.30
C ASP A 7 -24.52 -12.41 -44.73
N ARG A 8 -23.87 -11.48 -45.44
CA ARG A 8 -22.67 -10.79 -44.94
C ARG A 8 -22.98 -9.70 -43.93
N ILE A 9 -24.12 -9.04 -44.10
CA ILE A 9 -24.65 -8.09 -43.13
C ILE A 9 -25.19 -8.89 -41.92
N LEU A 10 -25.84 -10.02 -42.14
CA LEU A 10 -26.39 -10.87 -41.08
C LEU A 10 -25.29 -11.48 -40.22
N VAL A 11 -24.17 -11.97 -40.79
CA VAL A 11 -23.01 -12.49 -40.03
C VAL A 11 -22.28 -11.36 -39.28
N GLY A 12 -22.16 -10.17 -39.89
CA GLY A 12 -21.59 -9.00 -39.22
C GLY A 12 -22.48 -8.48 -38.09
N ILE A 13 -23.80 -8.46 -38.29
CA ILE A 13 -24.79 -8.06 -37.29
C ILE A 13 -24.90 -9.12 -36.21
N THR A 14 -24.87 -10.42 -36.51
CA THR A 14 -24.87 -11.47 -35.48
C THR A 14 -23.57 -11.49 -34.71
N CYS A 15 -22.40 -11.31 -35.33
CA CYS A 15 -21.15 -11.23 -34.57
C CYS A 15 -21.11 -9.97 -33.69
N CYS A 16 -21.57 -8.82 -34.20
CA CYS A 16 -21.67 -7.58 -33.42
C CYS A 16 -22.73 -7.69 -32.31
N ALA A 17 -23.90 -8.27 -32.60
CA ALA A 17 -24.96 -8.52 -31.64
C ALA A 17 -24.52 -9.52 -30.58
N VAL A 18 -23.81 -10.60 -30.95
CA VAL A 18 -23.24 -11.57 -30.01
C VAL A 18 -22.17 -10.91 -29.14
N THR A 19 -21.32 -10.03 -29.69
CA THR A 19 -20.36 -9.29 -28.86
C THR A 19 -21.05 -8.29 -27.94
N VAL A 20 -22.10 -7.60 -28.41
CA VAL A 20 -22.86 -6.63 -27.61
C VAL A 20 -23.71 -7.34 -26.55
N THR A 21 -24.30 -8.51 -26.86
CA THR A 21 -25.06 -9.29 -25.89
C THR A 21 -24.15 -10.00 -24.91
N LEU A 22 -22.98 -10.49 -25.32
CA LEU A 22 -21.97 -11.01 -24.38
C LEU A 22 -21.45 -9.90 -23.46
N TRP A 23 -21.22 -8.69 -23.98
CA TRP A 23 -20.87 -7.54 -23.15
C TRP A 23 -22.02 -7.10 -22.24
N ALA A 24 -23.26 -7.05 -22.73
CA ALA A 24 -24.43 -6.69 -21.93
C ALA A 24 -24.75 -7.75 -20.88
N LEU A 25 -24.58 -9.04 -21.18
CA LEU A 25 -24.73 -10.15 -20.23
C LEU A 25 -23.59 -10.15 -19.21
N CYS A 26 -22.36 -9.80 -19.61
CA CYS A 26 -21.25 -9.65 -18.68
C CYS A 26 -21.46 -8.44 -17.75
N ILE A 27 -21.95 -7.31 -18.27
CA ILE A 27 -22.34 -6.13 -17.48
C ILE A 27 -23.53 -6.46 -16.58
N TRP A 28 -24.53 -7.21 -17.06
CA TRP A 28 -25.69 -7.64 -16.29
C TRP A 28 -25.31 -8.62 -15.17
N GLN A 29 -24.42 -9.57 -15.44
CA GLN A 29 -23.85 -10.45 -14.41
C GLN A 29 -22.98 -9.67 -13.42
N LEU A 30 -22.25 -8.64 -13.85
CA LEU A 30 -21.52 -7.74 -12.98
C LEU A 30 -22.46 -6.93 -12.08
N VAL A 31 -23.59 -6.45 -12.60
CA VAL A 31 -24.64 -5.73 -11.84
C VAL A 31 -25.32 -6.66 -10.83
N LEU A 32 -25.69 -7.87 -11.24
CA LEU A 32 -26.26 -8.90 -10.34
C LEU A 32 -25.28 -9.37 -9.26
N LYS A 33 -23.98 -9.42 -9.59
CA LYS A 33 -22.92 -9.74 -8.62
C LYS A 33 -22.64 -8.58 -7.66
N PHE A 34 -22.82 -7.34 -8.12
CA PHE A 34 -22.82 -6.15 -7.27
C PHE A 34 -23.96 -6.18 -6.24
N GLU A 35 -25.14 -6.64 -6.65
CA GLU A 35 -26.32 -6.74 -5.78
C GLU A 35 -26.21 -7.89 -4.75
N THR A 36 -25.38 -8.90 -5.03
CA THR A 36 -25.15 -10.04 -4.12
C THR A 36 -23.93 -9.90 -3.19
N ASP A 37 -22.97 -9.00 -3.48
CA ASP A 37 -21.85 -8.71 -2.57
C ASP A 37 -22.13 -7.54 -1.58
N THR A 38 -23.29 -6.87 -1.70
CA THR A 38 -23.75 -5.88 -0.70
C THR A 38 -24.38 -6.47 0.55
N THR A 39 -24.58 -7.78 0.61
CA THR A 39 -25.09 -8.49 1.81
C THR A 39 -23.98 -9.32 2.46
N LYS A 40 -22.91 -8.64 2.89
CA LYS A 40 -22.22 -9.13 4.09
C LYS A 40 -23.25 -9.12 5.23
N PRO A 41 -23.36 -10.18 6.05
CA PRO A 41 -24.11 -10.08 7.29
C PRO A 41 -23.47 -8.94 8.08
N GLY A 42 -24.19 -7.82 8.20
CA GLY A 42 -23.73 -6.69 8.97
C GLY A 42 -23.51 -7.17 10.40
N THR A 43 -22.25 -7.20 10.83
CA THR A 43 -21.95 -7.05 12.25
C THR A 43 -22.74 -5.84 12.74
N PRO A 44 -23.50 -5.95 13.84
CA PRO A 44 -24.37 -4.87 14.30
C PRO A 44 -23.56 -3.57 14.42
N PRO A 45 -24.15 -2.41 14.05
CA PRO A 45 -23.46 -1.14 14.16
C PRO A 45 -23.17 -0.85 15.63
N CYS A 46 -21.90 -0.97 15.98
CA CYS A 46 -21.31 -0.43 17.19
C CYS A 46 -21.54 1.08 17.20
N PHE A 47 -22.27 1.54 18.21
CA PHE A 47 -22.63 2.94 18.38
C PHE A 47 -21.57 3.65 19.22
N CYS A 48 -20.68 4.39 18.56
CA CYS A 48 -19.62 5.14 19.21
C CYS A 48 -19.99 6.62 19.32
N LEU A 49 -19.81 7.21 20.49
CA LEU A 49 -20.06 8.63 20.77
C LEU A 49 -18.82 9.48 20.50
N ASN A 50 -18.99 10.81 20.48
CA ASN A 50 -17.90 11.79 20.49
C ASN A 50 -16.80 11.58 19.44
N GLY A 51 -17.18 11.13 18.23
CA GLY A 51 -16.25 10.91 17.12
C GLY A 51 -15.46 9.60 17.19
N GLY A 52 -15.84 8.66 18.08
CA GLY A 52 -15.27 7.33 18.09
C GLY A 52 -15.55 6.54 16.81
N VAL A 53 -14.57 5.76 16.36
CA VAL A 53 -14.68 4.92 15.16
C VAL A 53 -14.86 3.48 15.61
N CYS A 54 -15.83 2.77 15.04
CA CYS A 54 -15.94 1.35 15.32
C CYS A 54 -14.95 0.51 14.52
N GLN A 55 -14.20 -0.33 15.22
CA GLN A 55 -13.30 -1.33 14.64
C GLN A 55 -13.57 -2.68 15.32
N ASP A 56 -13.89 -3.70 14.53
CA ASP A 56 -14.13 -5.08 15.00
C ASP A 56 -15.14 -5.23 16.16
N GLY A 57 -16.17 -4.38 16.18
CA GLY A 57 -17.23 -4.41 17.20
C GLY A 57 -16.93 -3.65 18.49
N ALA A 58 -15.80 -2.95 18.57
CA ALA A 58 -15.44 -2.06 19.69
C ALA A 58 -15.21 -0.62 19.21
N CYS A 59 -15.44 0.36 20.10
CA CYS A 59 -15.21 1.77 19.80
C CYS A 59 -13.75 2.17 20.06
N VAL A 60 -13.13 2.78 19.07
CA VAL A 60 -11.82 3.43 19.17
C VAL A 60 -12.06 4.92 19.36
N CYS A 61 -11.69 5.44 20.53
CA CYS A 61 -11.98 6.81 20.94
C CYS A 61 -10.85 7.79 20.59
N PRO A 62 -11.19 9.04 20.21
CA PRO A 62 -10.19 10.12 20.15
C PRO A 62 -9.62 10.44 21.54
N GLU A 63 -8.43 11.07 21.61
CA GLU A 63 -7.70 11.27 22.89
C GLU A 63 -8.49 11.98 23.99
N GLU A 64 -9.42 12.85 23.60
CA GLU A 64 -10.28 13.62 24.50
C GLU A 64 -11.39 12.78 25.15
N TRP A 65 -11.63 11.55 24.69
CA TRP A 65 -12.77 10.74 25.11
C TRP A 65 -12.36 9.30 25.41
N VAL A 66 -13.05 8.71 26.38
CA VAL A 66 -12.76 7.39 26.92
C VAL A 66 -14.02 6.60 27.24
N GLY A 67 -13.89 5.31 27.57
CA GLY A 67 -15.02 4.42 27.85
C GLY A 67 -15.31 3.45 26.71
N SER A 68 -16.23 2.52 26.91
CA SER A 68 -16.52 1.45 25.93
C SER A 68 -17.24 1.98 24.69
N LEU A 69 -17.88 3.15 24.80
CA LEU A 69 -18.59 3.86 23.72
C LEU A 69 -18.05 5.28 23.52
N CYS A 70 -16.89 5.63 24.11
CA CYS A 70 -16.31 6.98 24.10
C CYS A 70 -17.16 8.04 24.84
N GLU A 71 -17.82 7.63 25.92
CA GLU A 71 -18.78 8.43 26.68
C GLU A 71 -18.18 9.24 27.83
N ILE A 72 -16.95 8.95 28.24
CA ILE A 72 -16.27 9.55 29.40
C ILE A 72 -15.31 10.65 28.92
N VAL A 73 -15.26 11.77 29.63
CA VAL A 73 -14.35 12.89 29.33
C VAL A 73 -12.92 12.55 29.76
N ASN A 74 -11.95 12.77 28.87
CA ASN A 74 -10.53 12.50 29.10
C ASN A 74 -9.64 13.74 29.09
N PHE A 75 -10.20 14.90 29.40
CA PHE A 75 -9.44 16.15 29.50
C PHE A 75 -9.96 17.03 30.62
N CYS A 76 -9.09 17.90 31.09
CA CYS A 76 -9.44 19.03 31.92
C CYS A 76 -9.69 20.24 31.03
N GLU A 77 -10.77 20.98 31.29
CA GLU A 77 -11.16 22.15 30.51
C GLU A 77 -10.16 23.31 30.61
N VAL A 78 -10.26 24.26 29.67
CA VAL A 78 -9.48 25.50 29.66
C VAL A 78 -9.61 26.20 31.01
N SER A 79 -8.49 26.63 31.58
CA SER A 79 -8.47 27.23 32.91
C SER A 79 -7.49 28.39 33.01
N THR A 80 -7.84 29.35 33.86
CA THR A 80 -6.97 30.47 34.24
C THR A 80 -6.67 30.39 35.73
N TYR A 81 -5.40 30.55 36.10
CA TYR A 81 -4.97 30.52 37.49
C TYR A 81 -4.12 31.76 37.80
N THR A 82 -4.50 32.49 38.85
CA THR A 82 -3.81 33.70 39.27
C THR A 82 -2.71 33.35 40.27
N VAL A 83 -1.47 33.71 39.96
CA VAL A 83 -0.33 33.53 40.87
C VAL A 83 0.32 34.86 41.22
N ASN A 84 0.73 34.98 42.48
CA ASN A 84 1.63 36.03 42.95
C ASN A 84 3.07 35.54 42.75
N ILE A 85 3.77 36.07 41.75
CA ILE A 85 5.17 35.70 41.45
C ILE A 85 6.14 36.52 42.34
N SER A 86 5.70 37.68 42.84
CA SER A 86 6.38 38.49 43.86
C SER A 86 5.36 39.34 44.63
N GLU A 87 5.78 40.04 45.70
CA GLU A 87 4.91 40.87 46.56
C GLU A 87 4.10 41.94 45.78
N SER A 88 4.47 42.26 44.54
CA SER A 88 3.81 43.29 43.71
C SER A 88 3.43 42.84 42.29
N VAL A 89 3.63 41.58 41.90
CA VAL A 89 3.34 41.09 40.52
C VAL A 89 2.37 39.92 40.55
N ILE A 90 1.13 40.21 40.14
CA ILE A 90 0.07 39.22 39.91
C ILE A 90 0.06 38.85 38.43
N LYS A 91 0.26 37.57 38.10
CA LYS A 91 0.20 37.06 36.73
C LYS A 91 -0.94 36.04 36.62
N ASN A 92 -1.75 36.20 35.58
CA ASN A 92 -2.77 35.23 35.22
C ASN A 92 -2.15 34.21 34.26
N LEU A 93 -2.17 32.94 34.64
CA LEU A 93 -1.67 31.83 33.85
C LEU A 93 -2.82 31.13 33.16
N THR A 94 -2.76 31.00 31.84
CA THR A 94 -3.79 30.42 31.00
C THR A 94 -3.34 29.07 30.45
N PHE A 95 -4.14 28.04 30.64
CA PHE A 95 -3.89 26.69 30.15
C PHE A 95 -5.01 26.28 29.18
N GLU A 96 -4.63 25.71 28.04
CA GLU A 96 -5.57 25.07 27.12
C GLU A 96 -6.09 23.75 27.69
N ARG A 97 -6.89 23.00 26.92
CA ARG A 97 -7.35 21.69 27.34
C ARG A 97 -6.18 20.75 27.55
N ILE A 98 -6.15 20.09 28.70
CA ILE A 98 -5.07 19.17 29.08
C ILE A 98 -5.65 17.77 29.17
N ILE A 99 -5.13 16.83 28.38
CA ILE A 99 -5.54 15.42 28.44
C ILE A 99 -5.16 14.83 29.81
N VAL A 100 -6.03 14.00 30.37
CA VAL A 100 -5.79 13.30 31.64
C VAL A 100 -4.48 12.52 31.59
N GLY A 101 -3.64 12.76 32.57
CA GLY A 101 -2.32 12.21 32.77
C GLY A 101 -1.22 12.79 31.88
N LYS A 102 -1.51 13.83 31.09
CA LYS A 102 -0.51 14.68 30.43
C LYS A 102 -0.32 16.00 31.21
N TYR A 103 0.83 16.63 31.00
CA TYR A 103 1.11 18.00 31.47
C TYR A 103 0.75 19.00 30.38
N GLY A 104 0.09 20.09 30.75
CA GLY A 104 -0.18 21.24 29.87
C GLY A 104 0.67 22.44 30.26
N ASN A 105 1.12 23.17 29.25
CA ASN A 105 1.96 24.36 29.40
C ASN A 105 1.10 25.63 29.44
N SER A 106 1.55 26.64 30.19
CA SER A 106 0.94 27.96 30.18
C SER A 106 1.19 28.68 28.85
N LYS A 107 0.23 29.50 28.41
CA LYS A 107 0.41 30.41 27.26
C LYS A 107 1.45 31.48 27.55
N GLU A 108 1.52 31.89 28.81
CA GLU A 108 2.45 32.90 29.28
C GLU A 108 3.85 32.34 29.30
N LYS A 109 4.79 33.15 28.83
CA LYS A 109 6.20 32.80 28.66
C LYS A 109 7.09 33.60 29.60
N CYS A 110 8.31 33.10 29.79
CA CYS A 110 9.42 33.83 30.41
C CYS A 110 9.81 35.03 29.53
N ASP A 111 10.26 36.10 30.19
CA ASP A 111 10.64 37.33 29.51
C ASP A 111 11.84 37.09 28.57
N PRO A 112 11.89 37.76 27.39
CA PRO A 112 12.94 37.52 26.40
C PRO A 112 14.37 37.74 26.93
N ASP A 113 14.53 38.56 27.96
CA ASP A 113 15.82 38.90 28.57
C ASP A 113 16.33 37.85 29.57
N THR A 114 15.56 36.77 29.79
CA THR A 114 15.93 35.67 30.70
C THR A 114 16.56 34.50 29.95
N VAL A 115 17.28 33.63 30.67
CA VAL A 115 17.97 32.45 30.09
C VAL A 115 16.98 31.51 29.36
N ASN A 116 15.75 31.38 29.86
CA ASN A 116 14.67 30.61 29.22
C ASN A 116 13.67 31.51 28.48
N GLY A 117 14.10 32.63 27.90
CA GLY A 117 13.23 33.55 27.18
C GLY A 117 12.38 32.82 26.13
N ASN A 118 11.07 33.14 26.09
CA ASN A 118 10.06 32.50 25.23
C ASN A 118 9.63 31.07 25.60
N THR A 119 10.13 30.47 26.67
CA THR A 119 9.65 29.19 27.24
C THR A 119 8.43 29.42 28.14
N SER A 120 7.47 28.49 28.18
CA SER A 120 6.31 28.59 29.06
C SER A 120 6.72 28.67 30.53
N ILE A 121 6.11 29.60 31.28
CA ILE A 121 6.50 29.90 32.67
C ILE A 121 5.92 28.89 33.68
N ALA A 122 4.90 28.11 33.31
CA ALA A 122 4.29 27.15 34.21
C ALA A 122 3.75 25.91 33.49
N ILE A 123 3.66 24.81 34.23
CA ILE A 123 3.00 23.58 33.80
C ILE A 123 1.95 23.14 34.81
N ARG A 124 1.00 22.34 34.34
CA ARG A 124 -0.02 21.75 35.20
C ARG A 124 -0.40 20.36 34.73
N MET A 125 -0.60 19.42 35.66
CA MET A 125 -1.09 18.09 35.34
C MET A 125 -2.61 18.06 35.40
N CYS A 126 -3.23 17.45 34.40
CA CYS A 126 -4.59 16.95 34.54
C CYS A 126 -4.50 15.52 35.07
N PHE A 127 -5.12 15.22 36.20
CA PHE A 127 -5.22 13.86 36.72
C PHE A 127 -6.69 13.49 36.91
N ARG A 128 -6.97 12.23 37.19
CA ARG A 128 -8.35 11.76 37.39
C ARG A 128 -8.54 11.30 38.82
N GLU A 129 -9.46 11.94 39.51
CA GLU A 129 -9.93 11.51 40.82
C GLU A 129 -11.32 10.88 40.65
N GLY A 130 -11.37 9.55 40.64
CA GLY A 130 -12.59 8.80 40.34
C GLY A 130 -13.00 8.94 38.86
N ARG A 131 -14.14 9.60 38.59
CA ARG A 131 -14.65 9.84 37.21
C ARG A 131 -14.41 11.25 36.68
N ILE A 132 -13.92 12.18 37.52
CA ILE A 132 -13.83 13.60 37.19
C ILE A 132 -12.36 13.98 36.95
N PRO A 133 -12.02 14.48 35.75
CA PRO A 133 -10.72 15.10 35.49
C PRO A 133 -10.54 16.35 36.37
N THR A 134 -9.43 16.40 37.10
CA THR A 134 -9.10 17.48 38.03
C THR A 134 -7.70 18.00 37.74
N LEU A 135 -7.49 19.30 37.91
CA LEU A 135 -6.21 19.96 37.65
C LEU A 135 -5.45 20.16 38.95
N GLU A 136 -4.16 19.82 38.95
CA GLU A 136 -3.25 20.14 40.06
C GLU A 136 -2.97 21.66 40.14
N PRO A 137 -2.44 22.19 41.25
CA PRO A 137 -1.86 23.53 41.28
C PRO A 137 -0.71 23.68 40.26
N PRO A 138 -0.53 24.86 39.63
CA PRO A 138 0.53 25.06 38.65
C PRO A 138 1.91 25.03 39.31
N LYS A 139 2.86 24.37 38.65
CA LYS A 139 4.27 24.44 38.98
C LYS A 139 4.92 25.55 38.15
N ILE A 140 5.67 26.44 38.78
CA ILE A 140 6.23 27.64 38.15
C ILE A 140 7.73 27.45 37.95
N LEU A 141 8.19 27.79 36.74
CA LEU A 141 9.58 27.74 36.36
C LEU A 141 10.34 28.97 36.85
N ASN A 142 11.56 28.76 37.37
CA ASN A 142 12.53 29.84 37.51
C ASN A 142 13.14 30.19 36.14
N CYS A 143 12.70 31.28 35.52
CA CYS A 143 13.13 31.70 34.18
C CYS A 143 14.64 31.97 34.03
N ASN A 144 15.35 32.15 35.15
CA ASN A 144 16.79 32.41 35.17
C ASN A 144 17.67 31.15 35.25
N GLU A 145 17.08 29.95 35.32
CA GLU A 145 17.80 28.68 35.45
C GLU A 145 17.57 27.76 34.26
N ASN A 146 18.64 27.29 33.60
CA ASN A 146 18.57 26.25 32.57
C ASN A 146 19.01 24.88 33.11
N LEU A 147 18.84 23.82 32.31
CA LEU A 147 19.23 22.45 32.71
C LEU A 147 20.71 22.35 33.13
N ASP A 148 21.62 23.04 32.45
CA ASP A 148 23.05 22.99 32.81
C ASP A 148 23.34 23.64 34.17
N SER A 149 22.69 24.78 34.45
CA SER A 149 22.79 25.45 35.74
C SER A 149 22.21 24.57 36.86
N LEU A 150 21.08 23.90 36.63
CA LEU A 150 20.47 22.97 37.58
C LEU A 150 21.38 21.76 37.85
N ALA A 151 22.01 21.21 36.80
CA ALA A 151 22.95 20.10 36.94
C ALA A 151 24.14 20.46 37.85
N SER A 152 24.68 21.68 37.72
CA SER A 152 25.78 22.16 38.57
C SER A 152 25.37 22.36 40.04
N GLN A 153 24.12 22.74 40.30
CA GLN A 153 23.63 22.99 41.66
C GLN A 153 23.51 21.68 42.47
N ILE A 154 23.19 20.55 41.84
CA ILE A 154 22.98 19.27 42.54
C ILE A 154 24.25 18.74 43.23
N GLU A 155 25.42 19.10 42.71
CA GLU A 155 26.72 18.72 43.28
C GLU A 155 26.99 19.40 44.63
N THR A 156 26.35 20.55 44.90
CA THR A 156 26.71 21.44 46.01
C THR A 156 25.63 21.59 47.09
N VAL A 157 24.44 21.02 46.90
CA VAL A 157 23.23 21.35 47.69
C VAL A 157 22.73 20.19 48.59
N ASP A 158 22.34 20.55 49.82
CA ASP A 158 21.66 19.70 50.81
C ASP A 158 20.17 19.45 50.47
N SER A 159 19.58 18.41 51.09
CA SER A 159 18.30 17.76 50.71
C SER A 159 17.05 18.66 50.54
N SER A 160 17.04 19.90 51.04
CA SER A 160 15.86 20.78 51.04
C SER A 160 15.51 21.36 49.67
N ASN A 161 16.49 21.56 48.78
CA ASN A 161 16.24 22.17 47.46
C ASN A 161 16.08 21.15 46.32
N ILE A 162 16.23 19.85 46.60
CA ILE A 162 16.15 18.79 45.59
C ILE A 162 14.77 18.77 44.91
N SER A 163 13.70 19.01 45.67
CA SER A 163 12.34 19.07 45.12
C SER A 163 12.16 20.23 44.13
N ALA A 164 12.82 21.37 44.36
CA ALA A 164 12.78 22.52 43.45
C ALA A 164 13.52 22.22 42.15
N ILE A 165 14.71 21.63 42.24
CA ILE A 165 15.50 21.20 41.07
C ILE A 165 14.73 20.16 40.25
N ALA A 166 14.12 19.16 40.90
CA ALA A 166 13.32 18.14 40.23
C ALA A 166 12.11 18.75 39.50
N ASN A 167 11.40 19.71 40.14
CA ASN A 167 10.27 20.40 39.52
C ASN A 167 10.71 21.29 38.34
N ASN A 168 11.78 22.08 38.49
CA ASN A 168 12.31 22.90 37.40
C ASN A 168 12.76 22.04 36.21
N THR A 169 13.43 20.92 36.47
CA THR A 169 13.84 19.96 35.44
C THR A 169 12.63 19.39 34.70
N GLN A 170 11.61 18.94 35.43
CA GLN A 170 10.36 18.44 34.86
C GLN A 170 9.65 19.48 33.96
N ILE A 171 9.71 20.75 34.32
CA ILE A 171 9.14 21.84 33.51
C ILE A 171 9.95 22.05 32.23
N LEU A 172 11.27 22.07 32.32
CA LEU A 172 12.13 22.24 31.16
C LEU A 172 12.04 21.06 30.17
N THR A 173 11.57 19.89 30.62
CA THR A 173 11.31 18.72 29.79
C THR A 173 9.86 18.55 29.33
N SER A 174 8.97 19.50 29.62
CA SER A 174 7.52 19.36 29.36
C SER A 174 7.09 19.50 27.90
N MET A 175 7.99 19.89 26.99
CA MET A 175 7.75 20.02 25.55
C MET A 175 8.65 19.04 24.77
N PRO A 176 8.24 17.77 24.62
CA PRO A 176 9.08 16.72 24.04
C PRO A 176 9.56 17.01 22.61
N ASP A 177 8.75 17.72 21.81
CA ASP A 177 9.08 18.08 20.43
C ASP A 177 10.21 19.10 20.30
N GLN A 178 10.53 19.83 21.37
CA GLN A 178 11.59 20.84 21.41
C GLN A 178 12.88 20.33 22.07
N LEU A 179 12.89 19.09 22.57
CA LEU A 179 14.04 18.54 23.27
C LEU A 179 15.17 18.20 22.30
N THR A 180 16.34 18.78 22.56
CA THR A 180 17.59 18.45 21.87
C THR A 180 18.33 17.31 22.58
N THR A 181 19.28 16.69 21.89
CA THR A 181 20.23 15.71 22.46
C THR A 181 20.90 16.22 23.75
N GLU A 182 21.28 17.50 23.79
CA GLU A 182 21.90 18.13 24.96
C GLU A 182 20.92 18.24 26.11
N ASN A 183 19.68 18.70 25.86
CA ASN A 183 18.64 18.80 26.90
C ASN A 183 18.29 17.43 27.49
N ILE A 184 18.18 16.38 26.65
CA ILE A 184 17.93 15.02 27.10
C ILE A 184 19.09 14.54 27.98
N SER A 185 20.33 14.78 27.56
CA SER A 185 21.52 14.36 28.32
C SER A 185 21.60 15.05 29.68
N ALA A 186 21.34 16.36 29.76
CA ALA A 186 21.37 17.14 30.99
C ALA A 186 20.24 16.71 31.94
N ALA A 187 19.01 16.59 31.44
CA ALA A 187 17.86 16.15 32.24
C ALA A 187 18.03 14.72 32.77
N ALA A 188 18.54 13.80 31.95
CA ALA A 188 18.81 12.43 32.38
C ALA A 188 19.95 12.37 33.42
N ASN A 189 20.98 13.19 33.30
CA ASN A 189 22.04 13.28 34.31
C ASN A 189 21.51 13.85 35.63
N ILE A 190 20.68 14.90 35.59
CA ILE A 190 19.98 15.43 36.78
C ILE A 190 19.15 14.34 37.45
N ALA A 191 18.36 13.60 36.68
CA ALA A 191 17.55 12.49 37.19
C ALA A 191 18.43 11.43 37.88
N VAL A 192 19.55 11.03 37.27
CA VAL A 192 20.52 10.09 37.87
C VAL A 192 21.05 10.62 39.19
N GLN A 193 21.49 11.88 39.24
CA GLN A 193 22.09 12.44 40.45
C GLN A 193 21.09 12.55 41.59
N ILE A 194 19.83 12.91 41.30
CA ILE A 194 18.76 12.98 42.30
C ILE A 194 18.42 11.58 42.84
N LEU A 195 18.25 10.58 41.97
CA LEU A 195 17.89 9.22 42.38
C LEU A 195 18.99 8.51 43.20
N LYS A 196 20.25 8.94 43.06
CA LYS A 196 21.37 8.43 43.87
C LYS A 196 21.48 9.05 45.26
N LYS A 197 20.78 10.14 45.55
CA LYS A 197 20.85 10.78 46.87
C LYS A 197 20.16 9.89 47.93
N PRO A 198 20.68 9.83 49.17
CA PRO A 198 20.05 9.07 50.25
C PRO A 198 18.67 9.66 50.59
N ASN A 199 17.74 8.80 51.03
CA ASN A 199 16.37 9.15 51.45
C ASN A 199 15.47 9.80 50.38
N ILE A 200 15.87 9.80 49.10
CA ILE A 200 15.03 10.32 48.01
C ILE A 200 13.70 9.56 47.89
N SER A 201 13.68 8.26 48.22
CA SER A 201 12.48 7.43 48.27
C SER A 201 11.42 7.91 49.27
N GLU A 202 11.83 8.66 50.32
CA GLU A 202 10.92 9.25 51.30
C GLU A 202 10.37 10.61 50.83
N ASN A 203 11.10 11.31 49.95
CA ASN A 203 10.65 12.54 49.31
C ASN A 203 9.79 12.22 48.08
N SER A 204 8.50 11.99 48.33
CA SER A 204 7.51 11.65 47.31
C SER A 204 7.43 12.69 46.19
N GLN A 205 7.54 13.99 46.51
CA GLN A 205 7.43 15.07 45.53
C GLN A 205 8.60 15.08 44.54
N ALA A 206 9.84 14.97 45.03
CA ALA A 206 11.02 14.95 44.17
C ALA A 206 11.07 13.67 43.31
N SER A 207 10.79 12.51 43.90
CA SER A 207 10.79 11.23 43.18
C SER A 207 9.73 11.18 42.08
N VAL A 208 8.52 11.70 42.34
CA VAL A 208 7.45 11.79 41.33
C VAL A 208 7.84 12.74 40.19
N ALA A 209 8.44 13.90 40.50
CA ALA A 209 8.88 14.86 39.48
C ALA A 209 10.01 14.28 38.60
N VAL A 210 10.96 13.55 39.18
CA VAL A 210 12.02 12.86 38.40
C VAL A 210 11.43 11.77 37.52
N MET A 211 10.50 10.95 38.02
CA MET A 211 9.86 9.92 37.19
C MET A 211 9.02 10.55 36.07
N ALA A 212 8.37 11.68 36.32
CA ALA A 212 7.67 12.42 35.27
C ALA A 212 8.65 12.98 34.22
N THR A 213 9.82 13.45 34.64
CA THR A 213 10.91 13.85 33.73
C THR A 213 11.31 12.68 32.82
N VAL A 214 11.57 11.50 33.38
CA VAL A 214 11.89 10.29 32.60
C VAL A 214 10.75 9.94 31.64
N SER A 215 9.50 10.03 32.09
CA SER A 215 8.33 9.80 31.24
C SER A 215 8.28 10.76 30.05
N GLN A 216 8.62 12.03 30.25
CA GLN A 216 8.66 13.05 29.19
C GLN A 216 9.84 12.84 28.23
N LEU A 217 10.99 12.38 28.72
CA LEU A 217 12.11 12.00 27.84
C LEU A 217 11.71 10.86 26.89
N LEU A 218 10.90 9.91 27.37
CA LEU A 218 10.34 8.83 26.54
C LEU A 218 9.30 9.33 25.51
N ASP A 219 8.84 10.58 25.58
CA ASP A 219 7.98 11.21 24.55
C ASP A 219 8.78 11.95 23.47
N ALA A 220 10.07 12.26 23.70
CA ALA A 220 10.88 13.05 22.76
C ALA A 220 11.07 12.36 21.40
N ASN A 221 11.30 13.14 20.35
CA ASN A 221 11.44 12.61 18.99
C ASN A 221 12.65 11.66 18.88
N GLU A 222 12.54 10.58 18.09
CA GLU A 222 13.61 9.59 17.92
C GLU A 222 14.91 10.22 17.38
N THR A 223 14.79 11.27 16.56
CA THR A 223 15.94 12.01 16.01
C THR A 223 16.78 12.71 17.09
N ALA A 224 16.20 13.02 18.26
CA ALA A 224 16.92 13.62 19.38
C ALA A 224 17.82 12.62 20.10
N PHE A 225 17.57 11.31 19.94
CA PHE A 225 18.39 10.22 20.47
C PHE A 225 19.50 9.82 19.49
N ASN A 226 20.43 10.75 19.21
CA ASN A 226 21.59 10.44 18.37
C ASN A 226 22.52 9.42 19.08
N HIS A 227 22.82 8.33 18.37
CA HIS A 227 23.27 7.06 18.94
C HIS A 227 24.63 7.08 19.67
N ASN A 228 25.46 8.11 19.53
CA ASN A 228 26.82 8.07 20.11
C ASN A 228 27.00 8.91 21.37
N ASN A 229 26.24 10.00 21.56
CA ASN A 229 26.47 10.92 22.67
C ASN A 229 25.65 10.57 23.93
N LEU A 230 24.54 9.83 23.80
CA LEU A 230 23.63 9.55 24.91
C LEU A 230 23.81 8.19 25.60
N ILE A 231 24.52 7.23 24.99
CA ILE A 231 24.60 5.84 25.49
C ILE A 231 25.02 5.77 26.96
N ASN A 232 26.04 6.54 27.35
CA ASN A 232 26.54 6.51 28.73
C ASN A 232 25.51 7.05 29.73
N VAL A 233 24.78 8.10 29.33
CA VAL A 233 23.78 8.75 30.18
C VAL A 233 22.53 7.87 30.30
N THR A 234 22.02 7.30 29.20
CA THR A 234 20.88 6.39 29.23
C THR A 234 21.21 5.08 29.98
N THR A 235 22.43 4.58 29.84
CA THR A 235 22.94 3.45 30.62
C THR A 235 22.97 3.76 32.12
N SER A 236 23.49 4.93 32.50
CA SER A 236 23.49 5.34 33.91
C SER A 236 22.07 5.52 34.44
N LEU A 237 21.17 6.11 33.65
CA LEU A 237 19.78 6.34 34.02
C LEU A 237 19.04 5.02 34.25
N THR A 238 19.05 4.12 33.27
CA THR A 238 18.35 2.83 33.36
C THR A 238 18.84 1.97 34.53
N LYS A 239 20.16 1.90 34.76
CA LYS A 239 20.73 1.22 35.94
C LYS A 239 20.30 1.86 37.25
N THR A 240 20.31 3.20 37.33
CA THR A 240 19.88 3.92 38.54
C THR A 240 18.39 3.71 38.81
N MET A 241 17.56 3.63 37.76
CA MET A 241 16.14 3.31 37.90
C MET A 241 15.90 1.88 38.39
N GLU A 242 16.70 0.90 37.93
CA GLU A 242 16.66 -0.46 38.47
C GLU A 242 17.01 -0.49 39.96
N GLU A 243 18.04 0.24 40.39
CA GLU A 243 18.40 0.36 41.81
C GLU A 243 17.29 1.05 42.63
N PHE A 244 16.72 2.13 42.10
CA PHE A 244 15.63 2.85 42.76
C PHE A 244 14.32 2.03 42.85
N SER A 245 14.14 1.06 41.96
CA SER A 245 12.96 0.18 41.93
C SER A 245 12.80 -0.70 43.17
N PHE A 246 13.85 -0.87 43.97
CA PHE A 246 13.76 -1.61 45.23
C PHE A 246 13.06 -0.85 46.34
N THR A 247 12.99 0.48 46.27
CA THR A 247 12.59 1.33 47.40
C THR A 247 11.26 2.05 47.21
N SER A 248 10.77 2.18 45.98
CA SER A 248 9.63 3.05 45.68
C SER A 248 8.62 2.43 44.71
N ASN A 249 7.38 2.94 44.78
CA ASN A 249 6.28 2.56 43.90
C ASN A 249 5.75 3.83 43.24
N ILE A 250 6.05 4.04 41.97
CA ILE A 250 5.69 5.26 41.24
C ILE A 250 5.23 4.86 39.84
N SER A 251 4.05 5.32 39.44
CA SER A 251 3.54 5.12 38.08
C SER A 251 3.46 6.47 37.38
N GLN A 252 4.01 6.54 36.18
CA GLN A 252 3.87 7.64 35.23
C GLN A 252 3.36 7.07 33.89
N PRO A 253 2.97 7.91 32.91
CA PRO A 253 2.39 7.42 31.66
C PRO A 253 3.30 6.46 30.87
N ASN A 254 4.59 6.80 30.72
CA ASN A 254 5.53 6.02 29.91
C ASN A 254 6.49 5.14 30.71
N VAL A 255 6.46 5.26 32.04
CA VAL A 255 7.35 4.52 32.95
C VAL A 255 6.62 4.18 34.24
N ALA A 256 6.80 2.95 34.73
CA ALA A 256 6.28 2.56 36.02
C ALA A 256 7.32 1.74 36.81
N ILE A 257 7.40 2.02 38.10
CA ILE A 257 8.31 1.39 39.04
C ILE A 257 7.51 0.82 40.19
N GLN A 258 7.79 -0.43 40.56
CA GLN A 258 7.11 -1.10 41.65
C GLN A 258 8.07 -1.97 42.45
N SER A 259 8.04 -1.80 43.78
CA SER A 259 8.77 -2.61 44.75
C SER A 259 7.84 -3.56 45.50
N ALA A 260 8.32 -4.78 45.76
CA ALA A 260 7.59 -5.81 46.51
C ALA A 260 8.52 -6.48 47.55
N PRO A 261 8.08 -6.65 48.81
CA PRO A 261 8.83 -7.45 49.78
C PRO A 261 8.70 -8.95 49.47
N LEU A 262 9.82 -9.67 49.54
CA LEU A 262 9.88 -11.14 49.48
C LEU A 262 9.69 -11.74 50.87
N LYS A 263 8.62 -12.51 51.06
CA LYS A 263 8.42 -13.31 52.28
C LYS A 263 9.21 -14.62 52.17
N LEU A 264 9.68 -15.15 53.30
CA LEU A 264 10.48 -16.40 53.35
C LEU A 264 9.82 -17.62 52.67
N LYS A 265 8.50 -17.62 52.44
CA LYS A 265 7.76 -18.75 51.86
C LYS A 265 7.42 -18.59 50.37
N SER A 266 7.76 -17.46 49.76
CA SER A 266 7.37 -17.19 48.38
C SER A 266 8.35 -17.89 47.43
N SER A 267 7.89 -18.93 46.72
CA SER A 267 8.70 -19.64 45.71
C SER A 267 8.64 -18.94 44.35
N THR A 268 7.55 -18.25 44.07
CA THR A 268 7.34 -17.47 42.85
C THR A 268 6.73 -16.10 43.12
N ILE A 269 7.12 -15.11 42.32
CA ILE A 269 6.49 -13.78 42.29
C ILE A 269 6.13 -13.45 40.84
N LEU A 270 4.86 -13.14 40.62
CA LEU A 270 4.34 -12.63 39.36
C LEU A 270 4.09 -11.12 39.47
N PHE A 271 4.65 -10.36 38.55
CA PHE A 271 4.27 -8.99 38.27
C PHE A 271 3.52 -8.95 36.95
N SER A 272 2.35 -8.31 36.95
CA SER A 272 1.53 -8.15 35.75
C SER A 272 1.13 -6.70 35.56
N ALA A 273 1.34 -6.24 34.32
CA ALA A 273 0.89 -4.99 33.79
C ALA A 273 -0.48 -5.20 33.11
N GLN A 274 -1.56 -4.77 33.75
CA GLN A 274 -2.91 -4.89 33.21
C GLN A 274 -3.37 -3.59 32.55
N ARG A 275 -4.08 -3.74 31.43
CA ARG A 275 -4.77 -2.64 30.76
C ARG A 275 -6.11 -2.40 31.45
N ASP A 276 -6.37 -1.18 31.89
CA ASP A 276 -7.72 -0.81 32.36
C ASP A 276 -8.65 -0.67 31.15
N THR A 277 -9.36 -1.76 30.82
CA THR A 277 -10.34 -1.81 29.73
C THR A 277 -11.66 -1.11 30.05
N ALA A 278 -11.93 -0.71 31.29
CA ALA A 278 -13.17 -0.03 31.65
C ALA A 278 -13.20 1.44 31.21
N LEU A 279 -12.04 2.02 30.90
CA LEU A 279 -11.85 3.45 30.64
C LEU A 279 -11.14 3.74 29.30
N GLY A 280 -11.11 2.83 28.33
CA GLY A 280 -10.77 3.14 26.92
C GLY A 280 -9.45 3.88 26.62
N TYR A 281 -8.49 4.01 27.55
CA TYR A 281 -7.19 4.67 27.33
C TYR A 281 -6.01 4.01 28.06
N TYR A 282 -4.81 4.36 27.59
CA TYR A 282 -3.48 3.94 28.02
C TYR A 282 -2.96 4.63 29.29
N GLN A 283 -3.84 5.10 30.20
CA GLN A 283 -3.37 5.79 31.41
C GLN A 283 -3.41 4.85 32.62
N SER A 284 -2.23 4.68 33.23
CA SER A 284 -1.91 3.80 34.36
C SER A 284 -2.10 2.31 34.07
N THR A 285 -1.01 1.66 33.68
CA THR A 285 -0.86 0.22 33.80
C THR A 285 -1.19 -0.17 35.24
N LYS A 286 -2.31 -0.87 35.47
CA LYS A 286 -2.59 -1.38 36.80
C LYS A 286 -1.56 -2.47 37.08
N LEU A 287 -0.67 -2.20 38.02
CA LEU A 287 0.36 -3.13 38.42
C LEU A 287 -0.20 -4.05 39.49
N GLU A 288 -0.24 -5.35 39.21
CA GLU A 288 -0.59 -6.37 40.20
C GLU A 288 0.63 -7.22 40.51
N ILE A 289 0.84 -7.50 41.80
CA ILE A 289 1.86 -8.44 42.27
C ILE A 289 1.15 -9.60 42.95
N LYS A 290 1.44 -10.83 42.51
CA LYS A 290 0.90 -12.07 43.07
C LYS A 290 2.04 -12.97 43.51
N GLU A 291 1.96 -13.51 44.72
CA GLU A 291 2.92 -14.47 45.27
C GLU A 291 2.41 -15.91 45.09
N ASN A 292 3.33 -16.88 44.95
CA ASN A 292 3.03 -18.32 44.88
C ASN A 292 2.07 -18.71 43.74
N VAL A 293 2.29 -18.12 42.56
CA VAL A 293 1.57 -18.46 41.32
C VAL A 293 2.31 -19.58 40.59
N SER A 294 1.57 -20.59 40.14
CA SER A 294 2.14 -21.77 39.47
C SER A 294 2.54 -21.51 38.01
N GLU A 295 1.80 -20.64 37.28
CA GLU A 295 2.01 -20.37 35.86
C GLU A 295 1.59 -18.93 35.47
N LEU A 296 2.13 -18.44 34.34
CA LEU A 296 1.69 -17.19 33.69
C LEU A 296 0.20 -17.26 33.32
N ILE A 297 -0.56 -16.21 33.66
CA ILE A 297 -2.02 -16.19 33.47
C ILE A 297 -2.32 -15.71 32.05
N GLY A 298 -2.84 -16.56 31.18
CA GLY A 298 -3.25 -16.16 29.81
C GLY A 298 -4.55 -15.36 29.80
N ASP A 299 -4.52 -14.08 30.20
CA ASP A 299 -5.66 -13.16 30.06
C ASP A 299 -5.38 -12.11 28.96
N LEU A 300 -6.30 -11.94 28.00
CA LEU A 300 -6.23 -10.95 26.92
C LEU A 300 -6.13 -9.50 27.44
N SER A 301 -6.48 -9.25 28.70
CA SER A 301 -6.40 -7.93 29.34
C SER A 301 -4.98 -7.54 29.80
N THR A 302 -4.05 -8.51 29.87
CA THR A 302 -2.67 -8.28 30.35
C THR A 302 -1.73 -7.97 29.20
N GLU A 303 -0.91 -6.93 29.36
CA GLU A 303 0.04 -6.48 28.33
C GLU A 303 1.40 -7.15 28.49
N VAL A 304 1.91 -7.17 29.73
CA VAL A 304 3.19 -7.77 30.10
C VAL A 304 3.05 -8.51 31.41
N GLN A 305 3.69 -9.67 31.49
CA GLN A 305 3.83 -10.44 32.72
C GLN A 305 5.27 -10.90 32.88
N ILE A 306 5.78 -10.82 34.10
CA ILE A 306 7.11 -11.33 34.46
C ILE A 306 6.98 -12.16 35.74
N LEU A 307 7.40 -13.40 35.66
CA LEU A 307 7.35 -14.41 36.71
C LEU A 307 8.78 -14.77 37.11
N PHE A 308 9.11 -14.54 38.37
CA PHE A 308 10.38 -14.94 38.96
C PHE A 308 10.25 -16.27 39.67
N ASN A 309 11.17 -17.19 39.36
CA ASN A 309 11.37 -18.42 40.12
C ASN A 309 12.59 -18.26 41.04
N ILE A 310 12.40 -18.51 42.34
CA ILE A 310 13.36 -18.16 43.39
C ILE A 310 13.83 -19.44 44.10
N MET A 311 15.15 -19.67 44.15
CA MET A 311 15.73 -20.88 44.75
C MET A 311 15.93 -20.81 46.28
N ASN A 312 16.20 -19.62 46.83
CA ASN A 312 16.55 -19.44 48.25
C ASN A 312 15.51 -18.60 49.01
N THR A 313 15.18 -19.03 50.23
CA THR A 313 14.09 -18.54 51.09
C THR A 313 14.53 -17.52 52.16
N SER A 314 15.45 -16.60 51.85
CA SER A 314 15.76 -15.47 52.77
C SER A 314 14.72 -14.33 52.67
N ASN A 315 14.88 -13.25 53.45
CA ASN A 315 14.12 -12.00 53.27
C ASN A 315 14.80 -11.08 52.25
N GLY A 316 14.03 -10.32 51.46
CA GLY A 316 14.57 -9.44 50.40
C GLY A 316 13.50 -8.58 49.76
N ARG A 317 13.85 -7.82 48.72
CA ARG A 317 12.91 -7.02 47.93
C ARG A 317 13.13 -7.29 46.44
N VAL A 318 12.04 -7.31 45.68
CA VAL A 318 12.04 -7.31 44.21
C VAL A 318 11.64 -5.93 43.74
N GLY A 319 12.36 -5.42 42.76
CA GLY A 319 12.02 -4.20 42.06
C GLY A 319 11.66 -4.52 40.61
N PHE A 320 10.62 -3.87 40.11
CA PHE A 320 10.16 -3.97 38.73
C PHE A 320 10.17 -2.58 38.10
N VAL A 321 10.61 -2.52 36.84
CA VAL A 321 10.55 -1.33 36.01
C VAL A 321 9.91 -1.69 34.68
N LEU A 322 8.88 -0.94 34.29
CA LEU A 322 8.22 -1.05 33.00
C LEU A 322 8.42 0.24 32.22
N TYR A 323 8.94 0.13 31.00
CA TYR A 323 9.03 1.23 30.03
C TYR A 323 8.05 0.94 28.89
N GLN A 324 7.31 1.97 28.44
CA GLN A 324 6.34 1.82 27.35
C GLN A 324 6.96 1.80 25.94
N ASN A 325 8.22 2.20 25.79
CA ASN A 325 8.95 2.20 24.53
C ASN A 325 10.46 1.99 24.73
N ASP A 326 11.20 1.84 23.62
CA ASP A 326 12.64 1.55 23.58
C ASP A 326 13.53 2.77 23.33
N LYS A 327 13.04 4.01 23.54
CA LYS A 327 13.84 5.23 23.28
C LYS A 327 15.13 5.32 24.10
N LEU A 328 15.15 4.76 25.32
CA LEU A 328 16.37 4.68 26.14
C LEU A 328 17.31 3.51 25.74
N PHE A 329 16.86 2.63 24.84
CA PHE A 329 17.49 1.36 24.46
C PHE A 329 17.68 1.26 22.93
N GLN A 330 18.49 2.15 22.38
CA GLN A 330 18.68 2.33 20.93
C GLN A 330 19.64 1.29 20.33
N SER A 331 19.09 0.34 19.57
CA SER A 331 19.85 -0.74 18.93
C SER A 331 20.58 -0.31 17.65
N ARG A 332 21.76 -0.87 17.41
CA ARG A 332 22.49 -0.70 16.13
C ARG A 332 22.19 -1.82 15.15
N ILE A 333 21.77 -2.99 15.65
CA ILE A 333 21.52 -4.19 14.85
C ILE A 333 20.06 -4.29 14.42
N TYR A 334 19.11 -3.92 15.28
CA TYR A 334 17.68 -4.03 15.03
C TYR A 334 17.09 -2.69 14.59
N CYS A 335 16.65 -2.61 13.33
CA CYS A 335 16.01 -1.43 12.75
C CYS A 335 14.48 -1.56 12.78
N SER A 336 13.82 -0.61 13.44
CA SER A 336 12.35 -0.52 13.49
C SER A 336 11.86 0.52 12.49
N HIS A 337 10.86 0.18 11.70
CA HIS A 337 10.25 1.08 10.73
C HIS A 337 8.82 1.47 11.10
N ASN A 338 8.18 0.67 11.95
CA ASN A 338 6.86 0.96 12.48
C ASN A 338 6.94 1.44 13.93
N SER A 339 6.03 2.34 14.31
CA SER A 339 5.89 2.91 15.66
C SER A 339 5.12 1.98 16.62
N PHE A 340 5.38 0.66 16.56
CA PHE A 340 4.79 -0.25 17.54
C PHE A 340 5.40 0.01 18.92
N SER A 341 4.57 0.09 19.95
CA SER A 341 5.04 0.17 21.34
C SER A 341 5.87 -1.08 21.66
N LYS A 342 7.16 -0.88 21.90
CA LYS A 342 8.09 -1.91 22.37
C LYS A 342 8.22 -1.75 23.87
N GLN A 343 7.34 -2.46 24.59
CA GLN A 343 7.39 -2.47 26.04
C GLN A 343 8.66 -3.20 26.51
N ILE A 344 9.36 -2.59 27.45
CA ILE A 344 10.57 -3.16 28.06
C ILE A 344 10.27 -3.37 29.53
N VAL A 345 10.51 -4.58 30.01
CA VAL A 345 10.30 -4.94 31.41
C VAL A 345 11.62 -5.36 32.02
N SER A 346 11.96 -4.76 33.16
CA SER A 346 13.05 -5.19 34.00
C SER A 346 12.48 -5.64 35.33
N GLY A 347 13.07 -6.69 35.87
CA GLY A 347 12.84 -7.08 37.24
C GLY A 347 14.13 -7.59 37.84
N ASN A 348 14.43 -7.12 39.04
CA ASN A 348 15.66 -7.44 39.72
C ASN A 348 15.36 -7.84 41.17
N ILE A 349 16.20 -8.71 41.73
CA ILE A 349 16.07 -9.21 43.10
C ILE A 349 17.32 -8.76 43.86
N HIS A 350 17.11 -7.99 44.93
CA HIS A 350 18.22 -7.50 45.72
C HIS A 350 18.92 -8.69 46.42
N ASN A 351 20.20 -8.88 46.13
CA ASN A 351 21.13 -9.77 46.85
C ASN A 351 20.77 -11.28 46.80
N ARG A 352 20.32 -11.82 45.65
CA ARG A 352 20.06 -13.28 45.47
C ARG A 352 20.41 -13.82 44.09
N ASN A 353 20.59 -15.14 44.04
CA ASN A 353 20.68 -15.91 42.80
C ASN A 353 19.28 -16.38 42.34
N LEU A 354 19.04 -16.22 41.04
CA LEU A 354 17.80 -16.60 40.37
C LEU A 354 17.94 -17.99 39.71
N SER A 355 16.86 -18.79 39.63
CA SER A 355 16.82 -19.99 38.78
C SER A 355 16.40 -19.66 37.34
N SER A 356 15.29 -18.96 37.16
CA SER A 356 14.81 -18.53 35.84
C SER A 356 13.74 -17.44 35.94
N VAL A 357 13.69 -16.59 34.91
CA VAL A 357 12.61 -15.64 34.65
C VAL A 357 11.77 -16.18 33.52
N GLU A 358 10.45 -16.16 33.68
CA GLU A 358 9.51 -16.35 32.58
C GLU A 358 8.76 -15.05 32.33
N ILE A 359 8.64 -14.67 31.07
CA ILE A 359 8.08 -13.39 30.65
C ILE A 359 7.07 -13.66 29.55
N ALA A 360 5.94 -12.96 29.54
CA ALA A 360 4.97 -13.02 28.46
C ALA A 360 4.58 -11.61 28.03
N PHE A 361 4.60 -11.39 26.72
CA PHE A 361 4.13 -10.16 26.09
C PHE A 361 2.88 -10.41 25.25
N SER A 362 1.96 -9.45 25.28
CA SER A 362 0.72 -9.45 24.50
C SER A 362 0.56 -8.13 23.70
N PRO A 363 1.41 -7.91 22.68
CA PRO A 363 1.42 -6.67 21.91
C PRO A 363 0.18 -6.58 21.01
N LYS A 364 -0.37 -5.37 20.87
CA LYS A 364 -1.45 -5.08 19.93
C LYS A 364 -0.88 -4.57 18.61
N TYR A 365 -1.29 -5.21 17.51
CA TYR A 365 -1.00 -4.77 16.15
C TYR A 365 -2.22 -5.02 15.26
N ASN A 366 -2.33 -4.28 14.15
CA ASN A 366 -3.44 -4.41 13.22
C ASN A 366 -3.35 -5.76 12.47
N THR A 367 -4.05 -6.77 12.96
CA THR A 367 -4.05 -8.12 12.37
C THR A 367 -4.65 -8.18 10.97
N SER A 368 -5.37 -7.13 10.54
CA SER A 368 -5.93 -7.02 9.20
C SER A 368 -4.90 -6.58 8.14
N GLU A 369 -3.80 -5.96 8.57
CA GLU A 369 -2.73 -5.43 7.72
C GLU A 369 -1.39 -6.14 7.96
N LEU A 370 -1.18 -6.71 9.14
CA LEU A 370 0.09 -7.30 9.54
C LEU A 370 -0.10 -8.73 10.06
N GLN A 371 0.88 -9.56 9.74
CA GLN A 371 1.00 -10.91 10.26
C GLN A 371 2.32 -11.03 11.00
N LEU A 372 2.28 -11.36 12.30
CA LEU A 372 3.48 -11.69 13.05
C LEU A 372 4.10 -12.96 12.46
N ARG A 373 5.37 -12.88 12.04
CA ARG A 373 6.11 -13.99 11.42
C ARG A 373 7.05 -14.65 12.40
N ASP A 374 7.83 -13.86 13.11
CA ASP A 374 8.77 -14.37 14.10
C ASP A 374 8.94 -13.35 15.24
N HIS A 375 9.51 -13.83 16.34
CA HIS A 375 9.90 -12.99 17.47
C HIS A 375 11.21 -13.51 18.09
N ALA A 376 11.92 -12.60 18.75
CA ALA A 376 13.12 -12.90 19.51
C ALA A 376 12.98 -12.38 20.94
N CYS A 377 13.29 -13.24 21.90
CA CYS A 377 13.40 -12.89 23.31
C CYS A 377 14.78 -12.31 23.57
N VAL A 378 14.87 -11.04 23.91
CA VAL A 378 16.14 -10.34 24.06
C VAL A 378 16.24 -9.67 25.41
N PHE A 379 17.47 -9.37 25.78
CA PHE A 379 17.77 -8.44 26.87
C PHE A 379 18.77 -7.39 26.41
N TRP A 380 18.76 -6.24 27.09
CA TRP A 380 19.72 -5.19 26.83
C TRP A 380 21.08 -5.52 27.48
N ASP A 381 22.11 -5.70 26.67
CA ASP A 381 23.46 -5.97 27.13
C ASP A 381 24.27 -4.67 27.17
N TYR A 382 24.51 -4.18 28.40
CA TYR A 382 25.28 -2.97 28.66
C TYR A 382 26.77 -3.06 28.28
N THR A 383 27.31 -4.24 27.99
CA THR A 383 28.71 -4.39 27.56
C THR A 383 28.88 -4.04 26.08
N VAL A 384 27.91 -4.45 25.25
CA VAL A 384 27.87 -4.13 23.81
C VAL A 384 27.00 -2.92 23.49
N ASN A 385 26.17 -2.48 24.43
CA ASN A 385 25.13 -1.45 24.26
C ASN A 385 24.16 -1.81 23.12
N ASP A 386 23.69 -3.06 23.10
CA ASP A 386 22.74 -3.57 22.12
C ASP A 386 21.94 -4.76 22.68
N TRP A 387 20.93 -5.21 21.93
CA TRP A 387 20.11 -6.37 22.25
C TRP A 387 20.90 -7.68 22.08
N SER A 388 20.73 -8.60 23.03
CA SER A 388 21.34 -9.93 23.00
C SER A 388 20.32 -11.02 23.32
N THR A 389 20.48 -12.20 22.71
CA THR A 389 19.66 -13.40 22.99
C THR A 389 20.34 -14.36 23.99
N ALA A 390 21.56 -14.04 24.45
CA ALA A 390 22.33 -14.91 25.33
C ALA A 390 21.59 -15.22 26.65
N GLY A 391 21.47 -16.50 26.99
CA GLY A 391 20.76 -16.93 28.20
C GLY A 391 19.22 -16.83 28.14
N CYS A 392 18.65 -16.46 26.99
CA CYS A 392 17.21 -16.37 26.75
C CYS A 392 16.74 -17.36 25.67
N ALA A 393 15.56 -17.96 25.89
CA ALA A 393 14.89 -18.87 24.97
C ALA A 393 13.44 -18.43 24.74
N LYS A 394 12.93 -18.63 23.53
CA LYS A 394 11.53 -18.33 23.17
C LYS A 394 10.63 -19.56 23.31
N GLY A 395 9.42 -19.36 23.80
CA GLY A 395 8.36 -20.36 23.93
C GLY A 395 7.56 -20.54 22.64
N ARG A 396 6.79 -21.64 22.55
CA ARG A 396 5.99 -22.00 21.35
C ARG A 396 4.50 -21.63 21.43
N ASP A 397 4.08 -20.92 22.47
CA ASP A 397 2.66 -20.67 22.75
C ASP A 397 2.10 -19.43 22.03
N GLN A 398 0.77 -19.25 22.06
CA GLN A 398 0.05 -18.10 21.49
C GLN A 398 0.47 -16.73 22.08
N PHE A 399 1.02 -16.74 23.29
CA PHE A 399 1.63 -15.57 23.93
C PHE A 399 3.13 -15.56 23.64
N LEU A 400 3.72 -14.39 23.43
CA LEU A 400 5.17 -14.24 23.19
C LEU A 400 5.93 -14.52 24.48
N LYS A 401 6.05 -15.81 24.83
CA LYS A 401 6.66 -16.30 26.05
C LYS A 401 8.17 -16.36 25.89
N CYS A 402 8.89 -15.84 26.87
CA CYS A 402 10.34 -15.85 26.94
C CYS A 402 10.79 -16.46 28.26
N ARG A 403 11.87 -17.24 28.23
CA ARG A 403 12.51 -17.80 29.42
C ARG A 403 13.97 -17.38 29.43
N CYS A 404 14.40 -16.70 30.48
CA CYS A 404 15.78 -16.24 30.65
C CYS A 404 16.38 -16.75 31.98
N ASN A 405 17.70 -16.89 32.05
CA ASN A 405 18.42 -17.37 33.24
C ASN A 405 19.13 -16.26 34.04
N HIS A 406 18.84 -14.99 33.75
CA HIS A 406 19.43 -13.82 34.39
C HIS A 406 18.35 -12.75 34.65
N THR A 407 18.73 -11.62 35.24
CA THR A 407 17.85 -10.48 35.55
C THR A 407 18.40 -9.22 34.89
N THR A 408 17.72 -8.73 33.87
CA THR A 408 18.14 -7.56 33.06
C THR A 408 16.90 -6.86 32.49
N ASN A 409 17.09 -5.84 31.64
CA ASN A 409 16.00 -5.23 30.88
C ASN A 409 15.62 -6.12 29.70
N PHE A 410 14.44 -6.74 29.76
CA PHE A 410 13.95 -7.67 28.76
C PHE A 410 12.98 -7.02 27.80
N ALA A 411 13.01 -7.48 26.55
CA ALA A 411 12.08 -7.09 25.51
C ALA A 411 11.81 -8.26 24.56
N VAL A 412 10.75 -8.11 23.75
CA VAL A 412 10.51 -8.99 22.60
C VAL A 412 10.61 -8.18 21.32
N LEU A 413 11.57 -8.55 20.47
CA LEU A 413 11.65 -8.03 19.11
C LEU A 413 10.73 -8.86 18.22
N MET A 414 9.99 -8.21 17.35
CA MET A 414 8.96 -8.85 16.51
C MET A 414 9.23 -8.53 15.06
N ALA A 415 9.05 -9.52 14.19
CA ALA A 415 9.15 -9.32 12.76
C ALA A 415 7.79 -9.61 12.12
N PHE A 416 7.24 -8.62 11.41
CA PHE A 416 5.93 -8.67 10.77
C PHE A 416 6.06 -8.82 9.26
N GLN A 417 5.05 -9.43 8.65
CA GLN A 417 4.82 -9.38 7.21
C GLN A 417 3.52 -8.64 6.91
N ILE A 418 3.55 -7.78 5.88
CA ILE A 418 2.39 -7.02 5.40
C ILE A 418 1.41 -7.96 4.68
N LYS A 419 0.12 -7.85 5.03
CA LYS A 419 -1.01 -8.53 4.39
C LYS A 419 -1.63 -7.61 3.35
N TYR A 420 -1.54 -8.01 2.09
CA TYR A 420 -2.05 -7.23 0.98
C TYR A 420 -3.52 -7.58 0.67
N LYS A 421 -4.38 -6.55 0.55
CA LYS A 421 -5.81 -6.70 0.24
C LYS A 421 -6.07 -6.40 -1.24
N TYR A 422 -6.41 -7.41 -2.03
CA TYR A 422 -6.71 -7.26 -3.46
C TYR A 422 -8.19 -7.07 -3.76
N ALA A 423 -8.49 -6.18 -4.73
CA ALA A 423 -9.79 -6.08 -5.35
C ALA A 423 -10.01 -7.24 -6.35
N LYS A 424 -10.58 -8.35 -5.86
CA LYS A 424 -10.94 -9.55 -6.63
C LYS A 424 -11.66 -9.28 -7.98
N PRO A 425 -12.52 -8.24 -8.16
CA PRO A 425 -13.19 -7.99 -9.43
C PRO A 425 -12.25 -7.64 -10.60
N LEU A 426 -11.11 -6.99 -10.33
CA LEU A 426 -10.19 -6.52 -11.37
C LEU A 426 -9.35 -7.67 -11.97
N GLU A 427 -9.16 -8.74 -11.21
CA GLU A 427 -8.47 -9.96 -11.63
C GLU A 427 -9.26 -10.67 -12.76
N TYR A 428 -10.56 -10.89 -12.58
CA TYR A 428 -11.41 -11.58 -13.58
C TYR A 428 -11.49 -10.83 -14.91
N ILE A 429 -11.64 -9.50 -14.86
CA ILE A 429 -11.69 -8.66 -16.07
C ILE A 429 -10.38 -8.78 -16.86
N SER A 430 -9.25 -8.83 -16.14
CA SER A 430 -7.93 -8.96 -16.75
C SER A 430 -7.73 -10.32 -17.43
N TYR A 431 -8.10 -11.44 -16.79
CA TYR A 431 -7.97 -12.78 -17.40
C TYR A 431 -8.78 -12.93 -18.70
N ILE A 432 -10.07 -12.56 -18.68
CA ILE A 432 -10.95 -12.70 -19.84
C ILE A 432 -10.50 -11.76 -20.97
N GLY A 433 -10.20 -10.50 -20.64
CA GLY A 433 -9.77 -9.50 -21.60
C GLY A 433 -8.44 -9.88 -22.28
N VAL A 434 -7.44 -10.26 -21.50
CA VAL A 434 -6.12 -10.68 -22.00
C VAL A 434 -6.23 -11.96 -22.82
N GLY A 435 -7.06 -12.93 -22.40
CA GLY A 435 -7.30 -14.17 -23.17
C GLY A 435 -7.82 -13.89 -24.59
N LEU A 436 -8.87 -13.06 -24.72
CA LEU A 436 -9.41 -12.66 -26.02
C LEU A 436 -8.39 -11.86 -26.86
N SER A 437 -7.59 -11.02 -26.19
CA SER A 437 -6.53 -10.24 -26.80
C SER A 437 -5.44 -11.11 -27.43
N MET A 438 -4.98 -12.14 -26.72
CA MET A 438 -4.00 -13.10 -27.22
C MET A 438 -4.51 -13.82 -28.48
N ALA A 439 -5.75 -14.30 -28.48
CA ALA A 439 -6.35 -14.93 -29.64
C ALA A 439 -6.41 -13.98 -30.85
N GLY A 440 -6.82 -12.72 -30.64
CA GLY A 440 -6.83 -11.69 -31.68
C GLY A 440 -5.44 -11.36 -32.25
N LEU A 441 -4.42 -11.30 -31.39
CA LEU A 441 -3.02 -11.07 -31.80
C LEU A 441 -2.48 -12.23 -32.64
N VAL A 442 -2.75 -13.48 -32.25
CA VAL A 442 -2.33 -14.67 -33.01
C VAL A 442 -2.96 -14.66 -34.41
N ILE A 443 -4.26 -14.42 -34.52
CA ILE A 443 -4.97 -14.32 -35.80
C ILE A 443 -4.35 -13.20 -36.66
N THR A 444 -4.05 -12.05 -36.05
CA THR A 444 -3.42 -10.92 -36.74
C THR A 444 -2.04 -11.27 -37.25
N ILE A 445 -1.17 -11.88 -36.44
CA ILE A 445 0.18 -12.29 -36.84
C ILE A 445 0.12 -13.26 -38.03
N LEU A 446 -0.69 -14.31 -37.93
CA LEU A 446 -0.88 -15.29 -39.01
C LEU A 446 -1.36 -14.62 -40.29
N PHE A 447 -2.37 -13.75 -40.21
CA PHE A 447 -2.88 -13.03 -41.37
C PHE A 447 -1.82 -12.13 -42.02
N GLN A 448 -1.02 -11.42 -41.23
CA GLN A 448 0.03 -10.53 -41.74
C GLN A 448 1.15 -11.32 -42.43
N ILE A 449 1.53 -12.48 -41.89
CA ILE A 449 2.51 -13.38 -42.51
C ILE A 449 1.96 -13.94 -43.84
N LEU A 450 0.72 -14.42 -43.86
CA LEU A 450 0.07 -15.00 -45.06
C LEU A 450 -0.22 -13.97 -46.16
N THR A 451 -0.35 -12.68 -45.81
CA THR A 451 -0.57 -11.58 -46.76
C THR A 451 0.69 -10.78 -47.06
N ARG A 452 1.86 -11.21 -46.55
CA ARG A 452 3.16 -10.54 -46.74
C ARG A 452 3.48 -10.24 -48.20
N LYS A 453 3.14 -11.15 -49.13
CA LYS A 453 3.39 -10.95 -50.58
C LYS A 453 2.56 -9.80 -51.19
N THR A 454 1.43 -9.45 -50.58
CA THR A 454 0.51 -8.42 -51.09
C THR A 454 0.74 -7.05 -50.45
N ARG A 455 1.40 -6.99 -49.29
CA ARG A 455 1.66 -5.76 -48.52
C ARG A 455 3.13 -5.36 -48.61
N ARG A 456 3.45 -4.07 -48.42
CA ARG A 456 4.85 -3.61 -48.34
C ARG A 456 5.55 -4.32 -47.18
N SER A 457 6.67 -4.99 -47.47
CA SER A 457 7.40 -5.82 -46.48
C SER A 457 7.78 -5.05 -45.22
N SER A 458 8.08 -3.75 -45.32
CA SER A 458 8.43 -2.92 -44.16
C SER A 458 7.23 -2.64 -43.24
N VAL A 459 6.00 -2.52 -43.75
CA VAL A 459 4.81 -2.28 -42.91
C VAL A 459 4.37 -3.56 -42.20
N THR A 460 4.42 -4.68 -42.91
CA THR A 460 4.11 -6.00 -42.33
C THR A 460 5.06 -6.34 -41.18
N TRP A 461 6.35 -6.07 -41.32
CA TRP A 461 7.34 -6.37 -40.28
C TRP A 461 7.14 -5.57 -38.99
N MET A 462 6.91 -4.24 -39.09
CA MET A 462 6.72 -3.38 -37.90
C MET A 462 5.47 -3.80 -37.11
N LEU A 463 4.39 -4.15 -37.81
CA LEU A 463 3.15 -4.55 -37.17
C LEU A 463 3.24 -5.96 -36.57
N VAL A 464 3.90 -6.91 -37.26
CA VAL A 464 4.15 -8.24 -36.70
C VAL A 464 5.03 -8.14 -35.46
N SER A 465 6.05 -7.28 -35.46
CA SER A 465 6.93 -7.06 -34.31
C SER A 465 6.16 -6.47 -33.12
N LEU A 466 5.28 -5.48 -33.37
CA LEU A 466 4.38 -4.93 -32.35
C LEU A 466 3.43 -5.99 -31.77
N CYS A 467 2.77 -6.77 -32.64
CA CYS A 467 1.86 -7.82 -32.19
C CYS A 467 2.59 -8.93 -31.43
N LEU A 468 3.82 -9.27 -31.83
CA LEU A 468 4.64 -10.28 -31.19
C LEU A 468 5.10 -9.82 -29.80
N SER A 469 5.61 -8.59 -29.66
CA SER A 469 6.02 -8.07 -28.35
C SER A 469 4.84 -8.00 -27.38
N MET A 470 3.67 -7.58 -27.87
CA MET A 470 2.44 -7.49 -27.08
C MET A 470 1.89 -8.89 -26.71
N LEU A 471 2.01 -9.88 -27.59
CA LEU A 471 1.61 -11.26 -27.30
C LEU A 471 2.48 -11.86 -26.19
N ILE A 472 3.81 -11.70 -26.30
CA ILE A 472 4.75 -12.20 -25.30
C ILE A 472 4.51 -11.51 -23.95
N PHE A 473 4.34 -10.18 -23.94
CA PHE A 473 3.97 -9.43 -22.75
C PHE A 473 2.71 -10.00 -22.06
N ASN A 474 1.64 -10.23 -22.81
CA ASN A 474 0.39 -10.75 -22.27
C ASN A 474 0.54 -12.15 -21.65
N ILE A 475 1.34 -13.03 -22.28
CA ILE A 475 1.64 -14.37 -21.74
C ILE A 475 2.36 -14.26 -20.40
N ILE A 476 3.42 -13.44 -20.34
CA ILE A 476 4.19 -13.24 -19.11
C ILE A 476 3.32 -12.56 -18.05
N PHE A 477 2.43 -11.64 -18.43
CA PHE A 477 1.56 -10.92 -17.51
C PHE A 477 0.59 -11.87 -16.81
N VAL A 478 0.01 -12.82 -17.55
CA VAL A 478 -0.78 -13.90 -16.98
C VAL A 478 0.06 -14.73 -16.01
N SER A 479 1.28 -15.12 -16.38
CA SER A 479 2.19 -15.85 -15.47
C SER A 479 2.60 -15.05 -14.23
N GLY A 480 2.66 -13.71 -14.32
CA GLY A 480 2.98 -12.83 -13.21
C GLY A 480 1.82 -12.60 -12.25
N ILE A 481 0.58 -12.61 -12.75
CA ILE A 481 -0.63 -12.63 -11.90
C ILE A 481 -0.79 -14.00 -11.25
N GLU A 482 -0.54 -15.08 -12.00
CA GLU A 482 -0.61 -16.46 -11.51
C GLU A 482 0.66 -16.87 -10.77
N ASN A 483 1.14 -16.00 -9.86
CA ASN A 483 2.24 -16.33 -8.98
C ASN A 483 1.79 -17.42 -7.99
N GLN A 484 1.96 -18.68 -8.40
CA GLN A 484 1.66 -19.85 -7.57
C GLN A 484 2.47 -19.85 -6.27
N ASN A 485 3.63 -19.20 -6.21
CA ASN A 485 4.39 -19.09 -4.96
C ASN A 485 3.72 -18.13 -3.97
N ALA A 486 3.14 -17.02 -4.42
CA ALA A 486 2.33 -16.15 -3.55
C ALA A 486 1.04 -16.84 -3.05
N ARG A 487 0.38 -17.63 -3.91
CA ARG A 487 -0.81 -18.41 -3.53
C ARG A 487 -0.51 -19.62 -2.65
N ASN A 488 0.56 -20.37 -2.93
CA ASN A 488 1.00 -21.51 -2.11
C ASN A 488 1.58 -21.02 -0.77
N HIS A 489 2.23 -19.85 -0.73
CA HIS A 489 2.51 -19.09 0.50
C HIS A 489 1.27 -18.39 1.09
N SER A 490 0.06 -18.65 0.60
CA SER A 490 -1.21 -18.33 1.31
C SER A 490 -2.00 -19.57 1.75
N SER A 491 -1.89 -20.71 1.03
CA SER A 491 -2.68 -21.92 1.26
C SER A 491 -1.92 -23.06 1.96
N ASN A 492 -0.64 -23.28 1.64
CA ASN A 492 0.23 -24.16 2.42
C ASN A 492 0.81 -23.45 3.64
N THR A 493 0.59 -22.15 3.78
CA THR A 493 1.15 -21.31 4.84
C THR A 493 0.53 -21.56 6.19
N THR A 494 -0.75 -21.90 6.17
CA THR A 494 -1.53 -22.23 7.36
C THR A 494 -1.05 -23.54 7.98
N SER A 495 -0.43 -24.44 7.20
CA SER A 495 0.14 -25.70 7.70
C SER A 495 1.67 -25.70 7.78
N TYR A 496 2.38 -24.95 6.93
CA TYR A 496 3.85 -24.93 6.86
C TYR A 496 4.50 -23.88 7.78
N TYR A 497 3.85 -22.73 8.06
CA TYR A 497 4.44 -21.67 8.88
C TYR A 497 4.00 -21.65 10.34
N GLN A 498 3.04 -22.49 10.71
CA GLN A 498 2.87 -22.83 12.12
C GLN A 498 4.07 -23.63 12.66
N GLN A 499 4.98 -24.07 11.78
CA GLN A 499 6.12 -24.94 12.10
C GLN A 499 7.51 -24.28 11.95
N TYR A 500 7.62 -23.05 11.43
CA TYR A 500 8.90 -22.32 11.29
C TYR A 500 9.07 -21.16 12.27
N GLY A 501 8.46 -21.24 13.46
CA GLY A 501 9.13 -20.69 14.63
C GLY A 501 10.39 -21.54 14.84
N THR A 502 11.54 -21.09 14.35
CA THR A 502 12.81 -21.72 14.67
C THR A 502 12.86 -21.92 16.19
N ALA A 503 13.09 -23.15 16.66
CA ALA A 503 13.21 -23.39 18.11
C ALA A 503 14.35 -22.55 18.73
N SER A 504 15.28 -22.08 17.89
CA SER A 504 16.36 -21.17 18.26
C SER A 504 15.88 -19.72 18.37
N ASN A 505 16.20 -19.09 19.49
CA ASN A 505 16.01 -17.67 19.73
C ASN A 505 17.14 -16.85 19.04
N THR A 506 16.95 -16.50 17.77
CA THR A 506 17.91 -15.72 16.97
C THR A 506 17.60 -14.23 17.02
N LEU A 507 18.63 -13.40 17.13
CA LEU A 507 18.47 -11.94 17.11
C LEU A 507 17.94 -11.48 15.75
N LEU A 508 16.87 -10.68 15.77
CA LEU A 508 16.27 -10.10 14.57
C LEU A 508 17.02 -8.82 14.15
N THR A 509 17.03 -8.53 12.87
CA THR A 509 17.65 -7.31 12.32
C THR A 509 16.63 -6.23 11.97
N SER A 510 15.34 -6.56 11.80
CA SER A 510 14.29 -5.58 11.50
C SER A 510 12.91 -6.05 11.95
N ASP A 511 11.99 -5.10 12.12
CA ASP A 511 10.58 -5.31 12.42
C ASP A 511 9.73 -5.71 11.20
N VAL A 512 10.30 -5.63 9.99
CA VAL A 512 9.67 -6.07 8.75
C VAL A 512 10.48 -7.22 8.15
N VAL A 513 9.80 -8.35 7.91
CA VAL A 513 10.41 -9.49 7.22
C VAL A 513 10.35 -9.27 5.72
N ASP A 514 11.51 -9.14 5.09
CA ASP A 514 11.61 -9.23 3.63
C ASP A 514 11.16 -10.63 3.19
N PRO A 515 10.16 -10.76 2.31
CA PRO A 515 9.78 -12.05 1.75
C PRO A 515 10.99 -12.74 1.08
N PRO A 516 11.04 -14.09 1.12
CA PRO A 516 12.16 -14.85 0.57
C PRO A 516 12.33 -14.54 -0.92
N ALA A 517 13.59 -14.45 -1.37
CA ALA A 517 13.92 -14.12 -2.75
C ALA A 517 13.40 -15.18 -3.73
N ASP A 518 12.24 -14.92 -4.34
CA ASP A 518 11.72 -15.74 -5.43
C ASP A 518 12.40 -15.38 -6.77
N SER A 519 13.33 -16.23 -7.21
CA SER A 519 14.02 -16.07 -8.50
C SER A 519 13.05 -16.07 -9.69
N TRP A 520 11.93 -16.80 -9.60
CA TRP A 520 10.92 -16.86 -10.67
C TRP A 520 10.24 -15.51 -10.85
N CYS A 521 9.74 -14.96 -9.75
CA CYS A 521 9.03 -13.69 -9.79
C CYS A 521 9.98 -12.51 -10.14
N THR A 522 11.28 -12.63 -9.82
CA THR A 522 12.31 -11.72 -10.36
C THR A 522 12.43 -11.80 -11.88
N ALA A 523 12.55 -13.02 -12.44
CA ALA A 523 12.63 -13.22 -13.88
C ALA A 523 11.39 -12.70 -14.61
N VAL A 524 10.19 -12.97 -14.07
CA VAL A 524 8.92 -12.46 -14.60
C VAL A 524 8.92 -10.93 -14.62
N ALA A 525 9.32 -10.26 -13.54
CA ALA A 525 9.37 -8.80 -13.48
C ALA A 525 10.33 -8.20 -14.53
N VAL A 526 11.51 -8.80 -14.72
CA VAL A 526 12.48 -8.39 -15.76
C VAL A 526 11.89 -8.54 -17.16
N LEU A 527 11.26 -9.68 -17.44
CA LEU A 527 10.67 -9.95 -18.75
C LEU A 527 9.48 -9.03 -19.04
N LEU A 528 8.60 -8.80 -18.06
CA LEU A 528 7.49 -7.85 -18.21
C LEU A 528 7.99 -6.45 -18.53
N HIS A 529 9.02 -5.99 -17.81
CA HIS A 529 9.60 -4.66 -18.01
C HIS A 529 10.12 -4.49 -19.44
N TYR A 530 10.88 -5.47 -19.92
CA TYR A 530 11.41 -5.47 -21.27
C TYR A 530 10.32 -5.49 -22.35
N PHE A 531 9.39 -6.45 -22.30
CA PHE A 531 8.39 -6.62 -23.36
C PHE A 531 7.34 -5.52 -23.38
N LEU A 532 7.01 -4.93 -22.22
CA LEU A 532 6.12 -3.78 -22.16
C LEU A 532 6.79 -2.54 -22.77
N LEU A 533 8.04 -2.25 -22.40
CA LEU A 533 8.80 -1.14 -22.97
C LEU A 533 9.07 -1.35 -24.47
N ALA A 534 9.36 -2.58 -24.90
CA ALA A 534 9.48 -2.93 -26.31
C ALA A 534 8.17 -2.71 -27.07
N THR A 535 7.02 -3.02 -26.47
CA THR A 535 5.71 -2.74 -27.09
C THR A 535 5.52 -1.24 -27.31
N PHE A 536 5.84 -0.40 -26.33
CA PHE A 536 5.83 1.06 -26.51
C PHE A 536 6.83 1.55 -27.56
N MET A 537 8.04 0.98 -27.60
CA MET A 537 9.01 1.34 -28.63
C MET A 537 8.49 0.97 -30.04
N TRP A 538 7.90 -0.22 -30.19
CA TRP A 538 7.28 -0.64 -31.46
C TRP A 538 6.07 0.21 -31.83
N THR A 539 5.25 0.68 -30.90
CA THR A 539 4.17 1.63 -31.24
C THR A 539 4.74 2.96 -31.73
N ALA A 540 5.82 3.47 -31.12
CA ALA A 540 6.52 4.67 -31.58
C ALA A 540 7.09 4.52 -32.99
N LEU A 541 7.73 3.38 -33.28
CA LEU A 541 8.29 3.07 -34.59
C LEU A 541 7.19 2.93 -35.66
N ASN A 542 6.06 2.30 -35.33
CA ASN A 542 4.88 2.22 -36.21
C ASN A 542 4.28 3.62 -36.45
N SER A 543 4.24 4.47 -35.42
CA SER A 543 3.81 5.87 -35.51
C SER A 543 4.68 6.68 -36.48
N ALA A 544 6.00 6.61 -36.31
CA ALA A 544 6.96 7.26 -37.17
C ALA A 544 6.87 6.75 -38.62
N GLN A 545 6.74 5.44 -38.82
CA GLN A 545 6.57 4.85 -40.15
C GLN A 545 5.29 5.35 -40.84
N LEU A 546 4.16 5.40 -40.12
CA LEU A 546 2.90 5.91 -40.65
C LEU A 546 3.02 7.38 -41.08
N TYR A 547 3.66 8.20 -40.26
CA TYR A 547 3.91 9.61 -40.55
C TYR A 547 4.79 9.80 -41.79
N LEU A 548 5.89 9.05 -41.89
CA LEU A 548 6.79 9.09 -43.05
C LEU A 548 6.11 8.64 -44.34
N LEU A 549 5.23 7.64 -44.28
CA LEU A 549 4.46 7.18 -45.43
C LEU A 549 3.48 8.24 -45.95
N LEU A 550 2.92 9.08 -45.06
CA LEU A 550 2.04 10.19 -45.46
C LEU A 550 2.82 11.37 -46.05
N LEU A 551 4.00 11.70 -45.52
CA LEU A 551 4.83 12.79 -46.01
C LEU A 551 5.58 12.46 -47.30
N ARG A 552 6.14 11.25 -47.42
CA ARG A 552 7.02 10.85 -48.53
C ARG A 552 6.31 10.05 -49.61
N ALA A 553 5.10 10.44 -50.00
CA ALA A 553 4.30 9.74 -51.01
C ALA A 553 5.00 9.48 -52.38
N MET A 554 6.22 10.02 -52.60
CA MET A 554 6.97 9.96 -53.86
C MET A 554 8.44 9.45 -53.75
N LYS A 555 8.94 8.97 -52.59
CA LYS A 555 10.34 8.45 -52.48
C LYS A 555 10.42 7.03 -51.86
N PRO A 556 11.28 6.12 -52.38
CA PRO A 556 11.50 4.81 -51.79
C PRO A 556 12.16 4.93 -50.40
N LEU A 557 11.82 4.01 -49.50
CA LEU A 557 12.43 3.97 -48.16
C LEU A 557 13.92 3.57 -48.26
N PRO A 558 14.78 4.06 -47.33
CA PRO A 558 16.20 3.68 -47.30
C PRO A 558 16.40 2.15 -47.23
N GLY A 559 17.43 1.62 -47.89
CA GLY A 559 17.68 0.16 -47.95
C GLY A 559 17.86 -0.50 -46.58
N HIS A 560 18.53 0.17 -45.64
CA HIS A 560 18.74 -0.33 -44.26
C HIS A 560 17.62 0.03 -43.28
N PHE A 561 16.51 0.62 -43.74
CA PHE A 561 15.44 1.10 -42.86
C PHE A 561 14.88 0.02 -41.92
N LEU A 562 14.69 -1.21 -42.42
CA LEU A 562 14.16 -2.31 -41.61
C LEU A 562 15.11 -2.68 -40.47
N LEU A 563 16.41 -2.78 -40.79
CA LEU A 563 17.45 -3.15 -39.85
C LEU A 563 17.59 -2.10 -38.74
N THR A 564 17.63 -0.81 -39.12
CA THR A 564 17.72 0.29 -38.15
C THR A 564 16.55 0.24 -37.17
N MET A 565 15.32 0.16 -37.67
CA MET A 565 14.12 0.16 -36.80
C MET A 565 14.07 -1.10 -35.90
N SER A 566 14.55 -2.26 -36.37
CA SER A 566 14.65 -3.46 -35.55
C SER A 566 15.70 -3.34 -34.44
N ILE A 567 16.88 -2.77 -34.73
CA ILE A 567 17.90 -2.51 -33.71
C ILE A 567 17.36 -1.51 -32.69
N THR A 568 16.68 -0.45 -33.12
CA THR A 568 16.08 0.52 -32.20
C THR A 568 14.95 -0.09 -31.36
N GLY A 569 14.07 -0.87 -31.98
CA GLY A 569 12.87 -1.44 -31.37
C GLY A 569 13.14 -2.46 -30.26
N TRP A 570 14.18 -3.28 -30.43
CA TRP A 570 14.58 -4.28 -29.44
C TRP A 570 15.75 -3.82 -28.56
N GLY A 571 16.66 -3.01 -29.10
CA GLY A 571 17.89 -2.59 -28.42
C GLY A 571 17.68 -1.56 -27.31
N ILE A 572 16.92 -0.48 -27.56
CA ILE A 572 16.70 0.56 -26.55
C ILE A 572 16.04 0.00 -25.28
N PRO A 573 14.94 -0.79 -25.37
CA PRO A 573 14.36 -1.43 -24.19
C PRO A 573 15.34 -2.33 -23.43
N ALA A 574 16.18 -3.08 -24.13
CA ALA A 574 17.17 -3.96 -23.51
C ALA A 574 18.20 -3.18 -22.68
N VAL A 575 18.69 -2.05 -23.21
CA VAL A 575 19.65 -1.18 -22.50
C VAL A 575 19.03 -0.58 -21.24
N VAL A 576 17.80 -0.06 -21.32
CA VAL A 576 17.09 0.52 -20.17
C VAL A 576 16.90 -0.53 -19.06
N VAL A 577 16.47 -1.74 -19.42
CA VAL A 577 16.27 -2.83 -18.45
C VAL A 577 17.61 -3.29 -17.85
N ALA A 578 18.67 -3.40 -18.65
CA ALA A 578 20.00 -3.81 -18.17
C ALA A 578 20.58 -2.81 -17.16
N ILE A 579 20.48 -1.50 -17.44
CA ILE A 579 20.91 -0.44 -16.51
C ILE A 579 20.10 -0.53 -15.22
N THR A 580 18.78 -0.67 -15.32
CA THR A 580 17.89 -0.70 -14.17
C THR A 580 18.12 -1.91 -13.29
N LEU A 581 18.30 -3.08 -13.90
CA LEU A 581 18.67 -4.29 -13.17
C LEU A 581 20.04 -4.10 -12.51
N GLY A 582 21.04 -3.58 -13.22
CA GLY A 582 22.38 -3.37 -12.67
C GLY A 582 22.47 -2.36 -11.52
N THR A 583 21.63 -1.32 -11.51
CA THR A 583 21.65 -0.29 -10.46
C THR A 583 20.81 -0.66 -9.23
N THR A 584 19.77 -1.47 -9.39
CA THR A 584 18.81 -1.74 -8.32
C THR A 584 18.85 -3.18 -7.79
N TYR A 585 19.35 -4.13 -8.58
CA TYR A 585 19.55 -5.50 -8.13
C TYR A 585 20.85 -5.60 -7.34
N ARG A 586 20.72 -5.84 -6.04
CA ARG A 586 21.82 -6.17 -5.15
C ARG A 586 21.46 -7.44 -4.40
N GLU A 587 22.42 -8.34 -4.20
CA GLU A 587 22.21 -9.54 -3.39
C GLU A 587 21.64 -9.15 -2.02
N GLY A 588 20.55 -9.82 -1.63
CA GLY A 588 19.82 -9.52 -0.38
C GLY A 588 18.81 -8.36 -0.44
N LYS A 589 18.68 -7.63 -1.57
CA LYS A 589 17.70 -6.51 -1.71
C LYS A 589 16.91 -6.57 -3.03
N ALA A 590 16.42 -7.75 -3.41
CA ALA A 590 15.64 -7.94 -4.64
C ALA A 590 14.36 -7.07 -4.70
N LEU A 591 13.80 -6.71 -3.54
CA LEU A 591 12.64 -5.83 -3.39
C LEU A 591 12.88 -4.38 -3.86
N ASN A 592 14.13 -3.98 -4.09
CA ASN A 592 14.43 -2.70 -4.70
C ASN A 592 14.14 -2.67 -6.20
N TYR A 593 14.19 -3.83 -6.87
CA TYR A 593 13.82 -3.95 -8.28
C TYR A 593 12.32 -4.26 -8.44
N ARG A 594 11.78 -5.20 -7.65
CA ARG A 594 10.41 -5.74 -7.81
C ARG A 594 9.58 -5.71 -6.52
N GLN A 595 8.27 -5.83 -6.66
CA GLN A 595 7.34 -6.14 -5.57
C GLN A 595 6.95 -7.63 -5.61
N GLU A 596 6.66 -8.25 -4.47
CA GLU A 596 6.23 -9.66 -4.42
C GLU A 596 4.73 -9.85 -4.67
N GLU A 597 3.94 -8.82 -4.38
CA GLU A 597 2.49 -8.79 -4.56
C GLU A 597 2.05 -9.11 -5.98
N PHE A 598 2.65 -8.38 -6.91
CA PHE A 598 2.57 -8.58 -8.34
C PHE A 598 4.01 -8.60 -8.80
N CYS A 599 4.44 -9.63 -9.53
CA CYS A 599 5.81 -9.77 -10.03
C CYS A 599 6.17 -8.65 -11.03
N TRP A 600 6.30 -7.42 -10.53
CA TRP A 600 6.40 -6.17 -11.28
C TRP A 600 7.33 -5.18 -10.58
N LEU A 601 7.69 -4.09 -11.26
CA LEU A 601 8.65 -3.09 -10.76
C LEU A 601 8.20 -2.43 -9.46
N ALA A 602 9.17 -2.20 -8.56
CA ALA A 602 8.94 -1.48 -7.32
C ALA A 602 8.61 0.00 -7.58
N ALA A 603 7.51 0.46 -6.97
CA ALA A 603 6.95 1.80 -7.15
C ALA A 603 6.84 2.62 -5.86
N LEU A 604 6.58 1.93 -4.76
CA LEU A 604 6.26 2.51 -3.46
C LEU A 604 7.47 2.42 -2.53
N ASP A 605 7.64 3.45 -1.70
CA ASP A 605 8.55 3.41 -0.57
C ASP A 605 7.95 2.62 0.59
N GLN A 606 8.77 2.43 1.63
CA GLN A 606 8.38 1.81 2.89
C GLN A 606 7.13 2.45 3.53
N ASN A 607 6.94 3.76 3.34
CA ASN A 607 5.78 4.52 3.86
C ASN A 607 4.58 4.53 2.90
N GLN A 608 4.52 3.61 1.92
CA GLN A 608 3.48 3.56 0.88
C GLN A 608 3.35 4.84 0.03
N ASN A 609 4.39 5.67 0.01
CA ASN A 609 4.46 6.87 -0.84
C ASN A 609 5.22 6.58 -2.13
N PHE A 610 4.86 7.25 -3.22
CA PHE A 610 5.61 7.16 -4.48
C PHE A 610 7.02 7.74 -4.30
N SER A 611 8.04 6.88 -4.35
CA SER A 611 9.43 7.27 -4.16
C SER A 611 10.15 7.49 -5.49
N MET A 612 10.88 8.60 -5.59
CA MET A 612 11.70 8.94 -6.75
C MET A 612 12.91 8.02 -6.92
N GLN A 613 13.30 7.30 -5.87
CA GLN A 613 14.47 6.41 -5.88
C GLN A 613 14.16 5.01 -6.42
N LYS A 614 12.88 4.64 -6.54
CA LYS A 614 12.44 3.32 -7.00
C LYS A 614 12.34 3.27 -8.54
N PRO A 615 12.62 2.11 -9.17
CA PRO A 615 12.81 2.02 -10.62
C PRO A 615 11.56 2.27 -11.46
N MET A 616 10.34 2.05 -10.95
CA MET A 616 9.11 2.19 -11.75
C MET A 616 8.97 3.59 -12.38
N LEU A 617 9.34 4.65 -11.66
CA LEU A 617 9.19 6.01 -12.15
C LEU A 617 10.21 6.34 -13.26
N TRP A 618 11.50 6.27 -12.92
CA TRP A 618 12.56 6.74 -13.82
C TRP A 618 12.85 5.78 -14.98
N SER A 619 12.73 4.46 -14.76
CA SER A 619 13.02 3.47 -15.80
C SER A 619 11.82 3.13 -16.70
N PHE A 620 10.59 3.31 -16.21
CA PHE A 620 9.41 2.85 -16.95
C PHE A 620 8.46 4.01 -17.29
N LEU A 621 7.88 4.68 -16.28
CA LEU A 621 6.89 5.72 -16.52
C LEU A 621 7.46 6.89 -17.32
N LEU A 622 8.65 7.40 -16.96
CA LEU A 622 9.24 8.54 -17.66
C LEU A 622 9.52 8.24 -19.16
N PRO A 623 10.18 7.12 -19.54
CA PRO A 623 10.34 6.75 -20.95
C PRO A 623 9.00 6.57 -21.69
N VAL A 624 8.02 5.92 -21.06
CA VAL A 624 6.70 5.70 -21.67
C VAL A 624 5.96 7.01 -21.88
N ALA A 625 6.04 7.96 -20.94
CA ALA A 625 5.43 9.27 -21.08
C ALA A 625 5.99 10.04 -22.30
N LEU A 626 7.31 10.00 -22.49
CA LEU A 626 7.97 10.61 -23.66
C LEU A 626 7.52 9.96 -24.98
N ILE A 627 7.41 8.63 -25.01
CA ILE A 627 6.91 7.89 -26.18
C ILE A 627 5.46 8.23 -26.48
N LEU A 628 4.59 8.27 -25.46
CA LEU A 628 3.18 8.60 -25.63
C LEU A 628 2.99 10.03 -26.11
N LEU A 629 3.79 10.98 -25.59
CA LEU A 629 3.80 12.36 -26.07
C LEU A 629 4.14 12.42 -27.57
N PHE A 630 5.19 11.71 -27.99
CA PHE A 630 5.55 11.59 -29.41
C PHE A 630 4.40 10.99 -30.25
N ASN A 631 3.78 9.92 -29.78
CA ASN A 631 2.66 9.27 -30.47
C ASN A 631 1.43 10.19 -30.59
N ILE A 632 1.13 10.99 -29.56
CA ILE A 632 0.04 11.97 -29.58
C ILE A 632 0.31 13.07 -30.61
N ILE A 633 1.53 13.61 -30.65
CA ILE A 633 1.93 14.64 -31.62
C ILE A 633 1.76 14.12 -33.06
N VAL A 634 2.25 12.90 -33.32
CA VAL A 634 2.09 12.26 -34.64
C VAL A 634 0.62 12.00 -34.94
N PHE A 635 -0.16 11.48 -33.99
CA PHE A 635 -1.59 11.24 -34.15
C PHE A 635 -2.36 12.50 -34.53
N ILE A 636 -2.07 13.64 -33.90
CA ILE A 636 -2.68 14.93 -34.22
C ILE A 636 -2.34 15.32 -35.68
N LYS A 637 -1.07 15.20 -36.09
CA LYS A 637 -0.65 15.50 -37.48
C LYS A 637 -1.31 14.59 -38.50
N VAL A 638 -1.40 13.29 -38.22
CA VAL A 638 -2.07 12.29 -39.08
C VAL A 638 -3.57 12.59 -39.18
N THR A 639 -4.22 12.86 -38.05
CA THR A 639 -5.65 13.16 -37.98
C THR A 639 -5.99 14.42 -38.76
N ILE A 640 -5.19 15.49 -38.59
CA ILE A 640 -5.27 16.71 -39.40
C ILE A 640 -5.15 16.38 -40.89
N SER A 641 -4.13 15.62 -41.28
CA SER A 641 -3.90 15.25 -42.69
C SER A 641 -5.03 14.41 -43.29
N VAL A 642 -5.71 13.58 -42.50
CA VAL A 642 -6.79 12.68 -42.96
C VAL A 642 -8.15 13.39 -42.98
N ILE A 643 -8.43 14.26 -41.99
CA ILE A 643 -9.70 14.96 -41.86
C ILE A 643 -9.79 16.17 -42.80
N TRP A 644 -8.73 16.99 -42.89
CA TRP A 644 -8.73 18.22 -43.70
C TRP A 644 -8.41 18.03 -45.18
N LYS A 645 -8.13 16.81 -45.65
CA LYS A 645 -8.06 16.55 -47.09
C LYS A 645 -9.46 16.70 -47.71
N LYS A 646 -9.71 17.87 -48.31
CA LYS A 646 -10.95 18.22 -49.01
C LYS A 646 -11.04 17.39 -50.29
N ASN A 647 -12.02 16.49 -50.37
CA ASN A 647 -12.34 15.81 -51.63
C ASN A 647 -13.22 16.77 -52.44
N GLU A 648 -12.68 17.37 -53.51
CA GLU A 648 -13.45 18.26 -54.40
C GLU A 648 -14.47 17.51 -55.28
N ASN A 649 -14.39 16.18 -55.38
CA ASN A 649 -15.08 15.44 -56.45
C ASN A 649 -16.22 14.47 -56.05
N LEU A 650 -16.79 14.49 -54.84
CA LEU A 650 -17.87 13.53 -54.50
C LEU A 650 -19.04 14.13 -53.70
N THR A 651 -20.11 14.46 -54.42
CA THR A 651 -21.50 14.63 -53.95
C THR A 651 -22.16 13.27 -53.65
N ARG A 652 -21.70 12.55 -52.62
CA ARG A 652 -22.44 11.35 -52.12
C ARG A 652 -22.34 11.16 -50.61
N ASN A 653 -23.50 11.22 -49.93
CA ASN A 653 -23.79 10.92 -48.51
C ASN A 653 -22.72 11.31 -47.48
N LYS A 654 -22.76 12.57 -47.01
CA LYS A 654 -21.85 13.14 -46.00
C LYS A 654 -21.74 12.31 -44.70
N LYS A 655 -22.82 11.68 -44.23
CA LYS A 655 -22.85 10.88 -42.98
C LYS A 655 -22.05 9.58 -43.05
N ASP A 656 -22.14 8.83 -44.16
CA ASP A 656 -21.39 7.58 -44.37
C ASP A 656 -19.89 7.83 -44.58
N SER A 657 -19.54 8.94 -45.25
CA SER A 657 -18.15 9.39 -45.43
C SER A 657 -17.50 9.79 -44.09
N PHE A 658 -18.22 10.51 -43.23
CA PHE A 658 -17.72 10.93 -41.92
C PHE A 658 -17.49 9.73 -40.97
N MET A 659 -18.45 8.80 -40.87
CA MET A 659 -18.31 7.61 -40.03
C MET A 659 -17.15 6.71 -40.46
N LYS A 660 -16.92 6.56 -41.78
CA LYS A 660 -15.76 5.80 -42.30
C LYS A 660 -14.43 6.47 -41.93
N LYS A 661 -14.36 7.81 -41.94
CA LYS A 661 -13.18 8.58 -41.49
C LYS A 661 -12.96 8.43 -39.99
N MET A 662 -14.00 8.58 -39.16
CA MET A 662 -13.91 8.44 -37.70
C MET A 662 -13.42 7.05 -37.27
N ILE A 663 -13.94 5.98 -37.88
CA ILE A 663 -13.49 4.62 -37.55
C ILE A 663 -12.03 4.39 -38.01
N GLY A 664 -11.61 5.01 -39.11
CA GLY A 664 -10.20 5.02 -39.52
C GLY A 664 -9.29 5.69 -38.49
N THR A 665 -9.71 6.83 -37.95
CA THR A 665 -9.00 7.55 -36.89
C THR A 665 -8.93 6.76 -35.57
N ILE A 666 -10.03 6.11 -35.17
CA ILE A 666 -10.08 5.23 -33.98
C ILE A 666 -9.11 4.04 -34.14
N SER A 667 -9.08 3.41 -35.32
CA SER A 667 -8.14 2.33 -35.63
C SER A 667 -6.69 2.75 -35.46
N ILE A 668 -6.34 3.96 -35.93
CA ILE A 668 -5.00 4.52 -35.75
C ILE A 668 -4.72 4.80 -34.26
N ALA A 669 -5.68 5.38 -33.52
CA ALA A 669 -5.49 5.70 -32.11
C ALA A 669 -5.20 4.47 -31.23
N VAL A 670 -5.88 3.34 -31.50
CA VAL A 670 -5.67 2.06 -30.82
C VAL A 670 -4.28 1.49 -31.10
N VAL A 671 -3.84 1.51 -32.37
CA VAL A 671 -2.51 1.03 -32.77
C VAL A 671 -1.39 1.88 -32.18
N LEU A 672 -1.61 3.19 -32.03
CA LEU A 672 -0.66 4.13 -31.43
C LEU A 672 -0.62 4.07 -29.89
N GLY A 673 -1.54 3.33 -29.26
CA GLY A 673 -1.55 3.13 -27.82
C GLY A 673 -1.98 4.36 -27.02
N ILE A 674 -2.83 5.24 -27.57
CA ILE A 674 -3.28 6.45 -26.85
C ILE A 674 -4.10 6.08 -25.59
N THR A 675 -4.73 4.91 -25.55
CA THR A 675 -5.49 4.39 -24.39
C THR A 675 -4.65 4.29 -23.11
N TRP A 676 -3.33 4.16 -23.23
CA TRP A 676 -2.41 4.08 -22.10
C TRP A 676 -2.29 5.39 -21.32
N THR A 677 -2.69 6.53 -21.90
CA THR A 677 -2.75 7.82 -21.20
C THR A 677 -3.70 7.80 -19.99
N ILE A 678 -4.74 6.96 -20.02
CA ILE A 678 -5.68 6.76 -18.92
C ILE A 678 -4.97 6.18 -17.68
N GLY A 679 -3.88 5.41 -17.88
CA GLY A 679 -3.08 4.86 -16.78
C GLY A 679 -2.38 5.95 -15.96
N TYR A 680 -2.07 7.11 -16.56
CA TYR A 680 -1.54 8.26 -15.83
C TYR A 680 -2.64 8.99 -15.05
N LEU A 681 -3.89 8.96 -15.51
CA LEU A 681 -5.03 9.53 -14.78
C LEU A 681 -5.38 8.71 -13.52
N MET A 682 -5.05 7.41 -13.50
CA MET A 682 -5.16 6.55 -12.31
C MET A 682 -4.27 7.02 -11.16
N LEU A 683 -3.15 7.72 -11.44
CA LEU A 683 -2.23 8.23 -10.42
C LEU A 683 -2.76 9.48 -9.68
N ILE A 684 -3.95 9.99 -10.04
CA ILE A 684 -4.57 11.15 -9.39
C ILE A 684 -5.25 10.71 -8.09
N ASN A 685 -4.90 11.37 -6.98
CA ASN A 685 -5.05 10.88 -5.59
C ASN A 685 -6.47 10.99 -4.98
N HIS A 686 -7.53 10.83 -5.79
CA HIS A 686 -8.93 10.82 -5.30
C HIS A 686 -9.54 9.40 -5.40
N GLU A 687 -9.93 8.83 -4.25
CA GLU A 687 -10.39 7.43 -4.12
C GLU A 687 -11.51 7.05 -5.09
N GLY A 688 -12.53 7.90 -5.25
CA GLY A 688 -13.66 7.64 -6.14
C GLY A 688 -13.31 7.67 -7.62
N THR A 689 -12.40 8.55 -8.04
CA THR A 689 -11.98 8.66 -9.45
C THR A 689 -10.96 7.60 -9.84
N ASN A 690 -10.09 7.19 -8.90
CA ASN A 690 -9.07 6.16 -9.13
C ASN A 690 -9.73 4.82 -9.51
N LEU A 691 -10.80 4.44 -8.81
CA LEU A 691 -11.52 3.20 -9.10
C LEU A 691 -12.09 3.17 -10.54
N VAL A 692 -12.72 4.27 -10.97
CA VAL A 692 -13.30 4.40 -12.32
C VAL A 692 -12.22 4.34 -13.39
N PHE A 693 -11.13 5.09 -13.22
CA PHE A 693 -10.02 5.08 -14.17
C PHE A 693 -9.29 3.73 -14.20
N SER A 694 -9.19 3.02 -13.08
CA SER A 694 -8.63 1.67 -13.01
C SER A 694 -9.43 0.66 -13.83
N TYR A 695 -10.77 0.66 -13.72
CA TYR A 695 -11.63 -0.20 -14.56
C TYR A 695 -11.51 0.16 -16.04
N LEU A 696 -11.56 1.45 -16.37
CA LEU A 696 -11.45 1.92 -17.75
C LEU A 696 -10.10 1.53 -18.38
N PHE A 697 -9.01 1.72 -17.62
CA PHE A 697 -7.67 1.33 -18.01
C PHE A 697 -7.57 -0.18 -18.26
N CYS A 698 -8.05 -1.00 -17.32
CA CYS A 698 -8.01 -2.45 -17.44
C CYS A 698 -8.79 -2.94 -18.66
N ILE A 699 -10.03 -2.46 -18.85
CA ILE A 699 -10.87 -2.89 -19.98
C ILE A 699 -10.25 -2.50 -21.33
N LEU A 700 -9.82 -1.25 -21.48
CA LEU A 700 -9.29 -0.75 -22.76
C LEU A 700 -7.95 -1.38 -23.12
N ASN A 701 -7.05 -1.57 -22.15
CA ASN A 701 -5.72 -2.11 -22.41
C ASN A 701 -5.71 -3.64 -22.45
N ALA A 702 -6.49 -4.33 -21.61
CA ALA A 702 -6.62 -5.79 -21.70
C ALA A 702 -7.17 -6.22 -23.07
N THR A 703 -8.10 -5.44 -23.65
CA THR A 703 -8.70 -5.76 -24.97
C THR A 703 -7.96 -5.15 -26.17
N GLN A 704 -6.84 -4.44 -25.98
CA GLN A 704 -6.18 -3.70 -27.06
C GLN A 704 -5.73 -4.60 -28.23
N GLY A 705 -5.27 -5.83 -27.97
CA GLY A 705 -4.91 -6.78 -29.02
C GLY A 705 -6.11 -7.27 -29.85
N LEU A 706 -7.27 -7.44 -29.21
CA LEU A 706 -8.53 -7.74 -29.88
C LEU A 706 -8.98 -6.57 -30.76
N GLN A 707 -8.86 -5.33 -30.26
CA GLN A 707 -9.19 -4.13 -31.01
C GLN A 707 -8.32 -4.02 -32.29
N ILE A 708 -7.02 -4.31 -32.19
CA ILE A 708 -6.11 -4.35 -33.36
C ILE A 708 -6.59 -5.39 -34.39
N CYS A 709 -6.97 -6.58 -33.95
CA CYS A 709 -7.48 -7.63 -34.84
C CYS A 709 -8.73 -7.19 -35.60
N ILE A 710 -9.73 -6.65 -34.89
CA ILE A 710 -10.99 -6.23 -35.51
C ILE A 710 -10.76 -5.06 -36.49
N LEU A 711 -10.03 -4.04 -36.06
CA LEU A 711 -9.90 -2.77 -36.79
C LEU A 711 -8.88 -2.82 -37.92
N TYR A 712 -7.82 -3.61 -37.79
CA TYR A 712 -6.70 -3.65 -38.75
C TYR A 712 -6.68 -4.92 -39.61
N THR A 713 -7.11 -6.06 -39.06
CA THR A 713 -7.11 -7.35 -39.77
C THR A 713 -8.46 -7.59 -40.46
N PHE A 714 -9.54 -7.78 -39.71
CA PHE A 714 -10.85 -8.17 -40.25
C PHE A 714 -11.50 -7.12 -41.14
N ARG A 715 -11.30 -5.83 -40.82
CA ARG A 715 -11.82 -4.73 -41.63
C ARG A 715 -11.07 -4.56 -42.96
N SER A 716 -9.86 -5.11 -43.10
CA SER A 716 -9.05 -4.91 -44.30
C SER A 716 -9.71 -5.51 -45.54
N GLY A 717 -9.69 -4.78 -46.66
CA GLY A 717 -10.26 -5.27 -47.92
C GLY A 717 -9.61 -6.56 -48.41
N VAL A 718 -8.32 -6.76 -48.10
CA VAL A 718 -7.55 -7.97 -48.41
C VAL A 718 -8.11 -9.18 -47.65
N PHE A 719 -8.43 -9.02 -46.36
CA PHE A 719 -9.04 -10.08 -45.56
C PHE A 719 -10.41 -10.45 -46.12
N LYS A 720 -11.27 -9.45 -46.37
CA LYS A 720 -12.62 -9.68 -46.94
C LYS A 720 -12.58 -10.40 -48.28
N LYS A 721 -11.60 -10.08 -49.13
CA LYS A 721 -11.40 -10.73 -50.43
C LYS A 721 -10.92 -12.18 -50.26
N LYS A 722 -9.88 -12.43 -49.46
CA LYS A 722 -9.37 -13.79 -49.23
C LYS A 722 -10.39 -14.69 -48.52
N VAL A 723 -11.11 -14.18 -47.53
CA VAL A 723 -12.18 -14.94 -46.87
C VAL A 723 -13.30 -15.24 -47.84
N SER A 724 -13.66 -14.30 -48.73
CA SER A 724 -14.62 -14.57 -49.80
C SER A 724 -14.18 -15.72 -50.71
N GLU A 725 -12.92 -15.74 -51.11
CA GLU A 725 -12.34 -16.78 -51.99
C GLU A 725 -12.28 -18.15 -51.28
N VAL A 726 -11.90 -18.19 -50.00
CA VAL A 726 -11.87 -19.43 -49.22
C VAL A 726 -13.29 -19.93 -48.92
N PHE A 727 -14.23 -19.05 -48.58
CA PHE A 727 -15.61 -19.44 -48.29
C PHE A 727 -16.36 -19.91 -49.55
N SER A 728 -15.98 -19.42 -50.74
CA SER A 728 -16.48 -19.98 -52.01
C SER A 728 -15.95 -21.38 -52.31
N ILE A 729 -14.81 -21.80 -51.74
CA ILE A 729 -14.27 -23.17 -51.87
C ILE A 729 -15.01 -24.15 -50.94
N PHE A 730 -15.56 -23.67 -49.82
CA PHE A 730 -16.35 -24.47 -48.87
C PHE A 730 -17.86 -24.53 -49.19
N SER A 731 -18.31 -23.83 -50.24
CA SER A 731 -19.67 -24.01 -50.76
C SER A 731 -19.72 -25.31 -51.56
N VAL A 732 -20.23 -26.37 -50.92
CA VAL A 732 -20.49 -27.70 -51.50
C VAL A 732 -21.24 -27.57 -52.83
N SER A 733 -20.79 -28.31 -53.86
CA SER A 733 -21.53 -28.51 -55.10
C SER A 733 -22.93 -29.03 -54.79
N GLY A 734 -23.96 -28.22 -55.05
CA GLY A 734 -25.35 -28.65 -54.90
C GLY A 734 -25.63 -29.85 -55.79
N VAL A 735 -25.98 -30.98 -55.17
CA VAL A 735 -26.60 -32.12 -55.85
C VAL A 735 -27.93 -31.63 -56.44
N PRO A 736 -28.20 -31.83 -57.75
CA PRO A 736 -29.47 -31.45 -58.34
C PRO A 736 -30.55 -32.43 -57.86
N LEU A 737 -31.29 -32.06 -56.81
CA LEU A 737 -32.54 -32.70 -56.44
C LEU A 737 -33.65 -32.16 -57.33
N TYR A 738 -33.97 -32.92 -58.39
CA TYR A 738 -35.24 -32.79 -59.09
C TYR A 738 -36.36 -33.18 -58.13
N LEU A 739 -37.08 -32.21 -57.57
CA LEU A 739 -38.37 -32.43 -56.95
C LEU A 739 -39.42 -31.59 -57.68
N HIS A 740 -40.21 -32.29 -58.49
CA HIS A 740 -41.38 -31.75 -59.17
C HIS A 740 -42.42 -31.39 -58.11
N SER A 741 -42.69 -30.09 -57.92
CA SER A 741 -43.78 -29.59 -57.10
C SER A 741 -44.61 -28.65 -57.94
N ASN A 742 -45.79 -29.12 -58.35
CA ASN A 742 -46.78 -28.32 -59.05
C ASN A 742 -47.43 -27.34 -58.06
N ALA A 743 -47.23 -26.05 -58.29
CA ALA A 743 -47.92 -25.00 -57.56
C ALA A 743 -49.12 -24.49 -58.39
N TYR A 744 -50.33 -24.69 -57.87
CA TYR A 744 -51.55 -24.12 -58.41
C TYR A 744 -51.67 -22.64 -58.00
N HIS A 745 -51.99 -21.77 -58.96
CA HIS A 745 -52.30 -20.37 -58.70
C HIS A 745 -53.74 -20.21 -58.21
N VAL A 746 -53.91 -19.79 -56.96
CA VAL A 746 -55.21 -19.34 -56.44
C VAL A 746 -55.33 -17.82 -56.67
N SER A 747 -56.19 -17.45 -57.61
CA SER A 747 -56.61 -16.07 -57.88
C SER A 747 -57.43 -15.51 -56.70
N LYS A 748 -57.09 -14.30 -56.24
CA LYS A 748 -57.94 -13.52 -55.34
C LYS A 748 -58.41 -12.26 -56.05
N SER A 749 -59.73 -12.12 -56.08
CA SER A 749 -60.57 -11.13 -56.77
C SER A 749 -60.36 -9.67 -56.32
N GLN A 750 -60.41 -8.75 -57.30
CA GLN A 750 -60.60 -7.31 -57.12
C GLN A 750 -62.05 -6.95 -56.72
N PRO A 751 -62.25 -5.77 -56.11
CA PRO A 751 -63.37 -4.90 -56.44
C PRO A 751 -62.91 -3.54 -57.00
N ALA A 752 -63.74 -3.01 -57.89
CA ALA A 752 -63.50 -1.93 -58.84
C ALA A 752 -63.54 -0.49 -58.28
N LYS A 753 -62.94 0.45 -59.05
CA LYS A 753 -63.56 1.75 -59.39
C LYS A 753 -62.95 2.33 -60.69
N TYR A 754 -63.86 2.72 -61.60
CA TYR A 754 -63.74 3.45 -62.87
C TYR A 754 -62.82 4.70 -62.81
N SER A 755 -62.26 5.26 -63.90
CA SER A 755 -62.91 5.64 -65.17
C SER A 755 -61.92 5.97 -66.32
N GLN A 756 -62.25 5.46 -67.51
CA GLN A 756 -62.34 6.10 -68.84
C GLN A 756 -61.23 6.99 -69.45
N GLU A 757 -60.98 6.68 -70.74
CA GLU A 757 -60.66 7.53 -71.91
C GLU A 757 -59.32 7.21 -72.60
N THR A 758 -59.12 7.21 -73.93
CA THR A 758 -59.91 7.07 -75.16
C THR A 758 -58.87 6.82 -76.29
N PHE A 759 -59.27 6.11 -77.35
CA PHE A 759 -58.51 5.65 -78.52
C PHE A 759 -57.73 6.70 -79.34
N ARG A 760 -56.66 6.25 -80.02
CA ARG A 760 -56.39 6.57 -81.44
C ARG A 760 -55.65 5.43 -82.16
N SER A 761 -56.21 4.98 -83.28
CA SER A 761 -55.69 3.94 -84.19
C SER A 761 -55.11 4.59 -85.45
N THR A 762 -54.07 3.99 -86.05
CA THR A 762 -53.87 3.98 -87.51
C THR A 762 -52.87 2.88 -87.92
N GLN A 763 -53.40 1.83 -88.58
CA GLN A 763 -53.03 1.30 -89.93
C GLN A 763 -51.54 1.14 -90.31
N THR A 764 -51.06 0.17 -91.10
CA THR A 764 -51.46 -1.16 -91.64
C THR A 764 -50.27 -1.62 -92.52
N SER A 765 -50.29 -2.90 -92.96
CA SER A 765 -49.56 -3.50 -94.11
C SER A 765 -48.17 -4.07 -93.77
N SER A 766 -48.02 -5.38 -93.55
CA SER A 766 -47.92 -6.48 -94.54
C SER A 766 -46.53 -6.59 -95.19
N ASP A 767 -45.78 -7.68 -94.96
CA ASP A 767 -45.74 -8.84 -95.86
C ASP A 767 -44.68 -9.87 -95.46
N ASN A 768 -45.00 -11.11 -95.80
CA ASN A 768 -44.23 -12.34 -95.64
C ASN A 768 -43.13 -12.50 -96.72
N ILE A 769 -42.35 -13.59 -96.58
CA ILE A 769 -41.84 -14.50 -97.64
C ILE A 769 -40.30 -14.64 -97.73
N SER A 770 -39.81 -15.70 -97.05
CA SER A 770 -39.06 -16.88 -97.52
C SER A 770 -37.86 -16.85 -98.49
N LEU A 771 -36.98 -17.82 -98.20
CA LEU A 771 -36.40 -18.87 -99.05
C LEU A 771 -34.93 -18.77 -99.50
N SER A 772 -34.25 -19.86 -99.19
CA SER A 772 -32.90 -20.31 -99.55
C SER A 772 -32.71 -20.63 -101.04
N THR A 773 -31.49 -20.42 -101.57
CA THR A 773 -30.68 -21.46 -102.27
C THR A 773 -29.28 -20.94 -102.63
N PHE A 774 -28.25 -21.74 -102.32
CA PHE A 774 -26.96 -21.79 -103.05
C PHE A 774 -27.11 -22.80 -104.19
N PRO A 775 -26.35 -22.73 -105.31
CA PRO A 775 -25.12 -23.54 -105.41
C PRO A 775 -24.01 -23.09 -106.40
N ASN A 776 -22.86 -23.79 -106.29
CA ASN A 776 -21.95 -24.31 -107.34
C ASN A 776 -20.55 -23.71 -107.64
N SER A 777 -19.61 -24.69 -107.67
CA SER A 777 -18.28 -24.81 -108.31
C SER A 777 -17.19 -23.82 -107.87
N SER A 778 -15.98 -24.24 -107.48
CA SER A 778 -15.19 -25.46 -107.78
C SER A 778 -14.20 -25.81 -106.67
#